data_AF-A0A364N9D4-F1
#
_entry.id   AF-A0A364N9D4-F1
#
_cell.length_a   1.000
_cell.length_b   1.000
_cell.length_c   1.000
_cell.angle_alpha   90.00
_cell.angle_beta   90.00
_cell.angle_gamma   90.00
#
_symmetry.space_group_name_H-M   'P 1'
#
loop_
_entity.id
_entity.type
_entity.pdbx_description
1 polymer ?
#
loop_
_entity_poly.entity_id
_entity_poly.type
_entity_poly.pdbx_seq_one_letter_code
_entity_poly.pdbx_strand_id
1 'polypeptide(L)'
;MGQLKEWMYGGKISKLVVVITSKETGEHVERWQFDVQIYGKNSGSKSSKKSTDQENSAPEVTDTPEDKTEADIQAEIQSVFRQITASVTFLPMLDGNCTFNVLVYADADSEVPLEWGDSDAKEIKNGEKVQLRSFSTSNHRVDTLTNENSISPCDKETARESDKLQSYRQPPVLHQFSVEVWGSYLPLAPIATITPIPPTTRLQDEKVTNVIILSKNSMALTDILRDDRGSHDQHPTDDSREPRPLNPLAPSPRGNDSDRSNSRPASFTPLQLGGSSSPSSDSIASSDVNHSPSSGPNAVRDIKAEILANWLHNKQEEKVWTFGAPGEGVFMKRAKGSYAFAPQEVFNDGTGLYQAVTELNVRCAMTVNTRVITYILERTSLPYVQIQSGLRLQVIPDFEALPFCQRGQSAAFIASRGMLVVWQDDPKLLLERAEFIINALMRMMCGAEYGYDAKDVNLEKVLGNNPMVDVEENDKVFDATGGKDEGPRGMKLWQAAYCGMSILLLTAAIGSGWRQIAIQEVQAPSHLLRLLFLVCLPAQVWLSLFFFQAVVGNIAQIFGPTSQMNDNSRYYSGKPPKRLHRDTFGKPLPHVTVQMPVYKEGLRTVIEPTVRSLKQAISTYELQGGSANIFINDDGMQLLAAEDAQDRQEFYDEHSIGWVARPRHDPKGEHGPKPFIRPGKFKKASNMNYALRISCRVEELLSQTTRNEDWSQLEENIVYKEAMEAAMSEHAGEAWADGNIRIGDYILLVDSDTRVPKDCLLEAVSEMEQGQEVAILQYSSGVMNVTNTFFEKGITFFTNMIYTMIRFAVAGGDVAPFVGHNAVLRWSAVQQIAFECQEEGGAKYDKFWSEETVSEDFDMSLRLQSVGYIIRLASYKGDGFKEGVSITVYDELARWEKYAYGCNELIFNPFIKWFTKGPFTKLFRTFITSNMPLASKVTIMAYIGTYYALGCSWVLTMLNYFLIGFFNGWLDHYYINSFRVYFAIILVFTVLGNISLAVLRYRIGEGTILGGLFENLKWIPLLTIFLGGISLHVSQALVCHFLSIPLEWGSTSKESEHVSFFVAISKVLRRFKWSFMFCFGMTAVMITMAFALQEDWRIKTLIAVWPMGTVVVSHFLLPIVLNPQLMTFTW
;
A
#
# COMPACT_ATOMS: atom_id res chain seq x y z
N MET A 1 23.85 43.47 16.37
CA MET A 1 24.51 42.58 17.36
C MET A 1 25.99 42.30 17.06
N GLY A 2 26.44 42.21 15.81
CA GLY A 2 27.88 42.02 15.49
C GLY A 2 28.79 43.10 16.10
N GLN A 3 28.40 44.38 16.02
CA GLN A 3 29.18 45.49 16.58
C GLN A 3 29.34 45.45 18.11
N LEU A 4 28.30 45.03 18.83
CA LEU A 4 28.33 44.92 20.30
C LEU A 4 29.39 43.91 20.75
N LYS A 5 29.57 42.82 19.98
CA LYS A 5 30.63 41.84 20.19
C LYS A 5 32.00 42.50 20.08
N GLU A 6 32.25 43.27 19.03
CA GLU A 6 33.54 43.94 18.83
C GLU A 6 33.88 44.93 19.96
N TRP A 7 32.91 45.72 20.43
CA TRP A 7 33.13 46.64 21.56
C TRP A 7 33.32 45.92 22.90
N MET A 8 32.63 44.80 23.13
CA MET A 8 32.84 43.95 24.30
C MET A 8 34.24 43.30 24.30
N TYR A 9 34.66 42.69 23.18
CA TYR A 9 35.99 42.08 23.08
C TYR A 9 37.12 43.11 23.11
N GLY A 10 36.88 44.31 22.58
CA GLY A 10 37.81 45.44 22.65
C GLY A 10 37.87 46.12 24.02
N GLY A 11 37.04 45.72 24.99
CA GLY A 11 36.97 46.33 26.31
C GLY A 11 36.58 47.81 26.29
N LYS A 12 35.85 48.24 25.24
CA LYS A 12 35.48 49.62 24.95
C LYS A 12 34.07 49.98 25.41
N ILE A 13 33.35 49.06 26.06
CA ILE A 13 31.98 49.24 26.55
C ILE A 13 31.95 49.32 28.07
N SER A 14 31.18 50.28 28.60
CA SER A 14 30.96 50.45 30.05
C SER A 14 29.51 50.16 30.46
N LYS A 15 28.56 50.36 29.55
CA LYS A 15 27.13 50.15 29.82
C LYS A 15 26.36 49.84 28.55
N LEU A 16 25.42 48.91 28.66
CA LEU A 16 24.44 48.56 27.63
C LEU A 16 23.05 48.82 28.19
N VAL A 17 22.21 49.53 27.43
CA VAL A 17 20.83 49.84 27.82
C VAL A 17 19.88 49.40 26.71
N VAL A 18 18.79 48.73 27.06
CA VAL A 18 17.70 48.37 26.15
C VAL A 18 16.44 49.09 26.62
N VAL A 19 15.85 49.90 25.76
CA VAL A 19 14.65 50.71 26.06
C VAL A 19 13.51 50.28 25.17
N ILE A 20 12.41 49.84 25.78
CA ILE A 20 11.17 49.53 25.09
C ILE A 20 10.31 50.79 25.06
N THR A 21 9.87 51.19 23.86
CA THR A 21 9.10 52.41 23.60
C THR A 21 7.82 52.05 22.88
N SER A 22 6.68 52.54 23.36
CA SER A 22 5.40 52.38 22.66
C SER A 22 5.40 53.16 21.36
N LYS A 23 5.00 52.54 20.24
CA LYS A 23 4.86 53.23 18.96
C LYS A 23 3.68 54.19 18.93
N GLU A 24 2.67 53.96 19.77
CA GLU A 24 1.42 54.74 19.77
C GLU A 24 1.57 56.04 20.55
N THR A 25 2.26 56.02 21.70
CA THR A 25 2.44 57.20 22.56
C THR A 25 3.83 57.83 22.46
N GLY A 26 4.83 57.09 21.98
CA GLY A 26 6.24 57.52 21.98
C GLY A 26 6.90 57.48 23.37
N GLU A 27 6.19 57.00 24.40
CA GLU A 27 6.70 56.92 25.77
C GLU A 27 7.55 55.65 26.00
N HIS A 28 8.59 55.78 26.83
CA HIS A 28 9.44 54.67 27.24
C HIS A 28 8.76 53.87 28.36
N VAL A 29 8.45 52.61 28.08
CA VAL A 29 7.65 51.74 28.97
C VAL A 29 8.55 50.91 29.89
N GLU A 30 9.65 50.39 29.33
CA GLU A 30 10.65 49.63 30.09
C GLU A 30 12.07 50.04 29.69
N ARG A 31 12.98 50.03 30.67
CA ARG A 31 14.40 50.30 30.46
C ARG A 31 15.25 49.29 31.24
N TRP A 32 15.94 48.45 30.49
CA TRP A 32 16.90 47.47 30.99
C TRP A 32 18.30 48.04 30.89
N GLN A 33 19.04 48.05 31.99
CA GLN A 33 20.41 48.54 32.07
C GLN A 33 21.33 47.41 32.52
N PHE A 34 22.41 47.23 31.78
CA PHE A 34 23.48 46.28 32.06
C PHE A 34 24.78 47.06 32.20
N ASP A 35 25.28 47.19 33.42
CA ASP A 35 26.54 47.87 33.72
C ASP A 35 27.69 46.85 33.62
N VAL A 36 28.68 47.12 32.77
CA VAL A 36 29.76 46.19 32.46
C VAL A 36 31.06 46.71 33.08
N GLN A 37 31.58 46.01 34.08
CA GLN A 37 32.86 46.28 34.71
C GLN A 37 33.91 45.32 34.16
N ILE A 38 35.03 45.85 33.65
CA ILE A 38 36.13 45.06 33.09
C ILE A 38 37.28 45.02 34.10
N TYR A 39 37.68 43.82 34.50
CA TYR A 39 38.83 43.62 35.38
C TYR A 39 40.14 43.77 34.58
N GLY A 40 41.03 44.69 34.98
CA GLY A 40 42.40 44.80 34.42
C GLY A 40 42.79 46.13 33.74
N LYS A 41 41.95 47.17 33.72
CA LYS A 41 42.23 48.43 32.96
C LYS A 41 43.17 49.45 33.65
N ASN A 42 43.97 49.04 34.64
CA ASN A 42 44.97 49.91 35.29
C ASN A 42 46.39 49.31 35.29
N SER A 43 47.09 49.42 34.15
CA SER A 43 48.55 49.43 34.11
C SER A 43 49.02 50.52 33.14
N GLY A 44 49.05 51.78 33.60
CA GLY A 44 49.39 52.91 32.71
C GLY A 44 49.45 54.31 33.34
N SER A 45 50.33 54.51 34.33
CA SER A 45 50.94 55.80 34.77
C SER A 45 50.07 56.93 35.38
N LYS A 46 50.34 57.32 36.65
CA LYS A 46 51.18 58.47 37.06
C LYS A 46 51.16 58.67 38.58
N SER A 47 52.32 59.09 39.11
CA SER A 47 52.62 59.36 40.52
C SER A 47 52.22 60.80 40.90
N SER A 48 51.60 60.99 42.09
CA SER A 48 51.96 62.07 43.04
C SER A 48 51.16 62.04 44.36
N LYS A 49 51.91 61.92 45.47
CA LYS A 49 51.78 62.47 46.84
C LYS A 49 50.43 62.50 47.62
N LYS A 50 50.52 61.89 48.82
CA LYS A 50 49.72 61.99 50.06
C LYS A 50 49.17 63.38 50.45
N SER A 51 47.96 63.39 51.03
CA SER A 51 47.68 63.94 52.37
C SER A 51 46.45 63.26 53.01
N THR A 52 46.59 62.95 54.30
CA THR A 52 45.66 62.33 55.26
C THR A 52 44.45 63.21 55.60
N ASP A 53 43.27 62.62 55.81
CA ASP A 53 42.58 62.55 57.12
C ASP A 53 41.29 61.69 57.04
N GLN A 54 41.00 61.01 58.17
CA GLN A 54 39.94 60.02 58.46
C GLN A 54 38.51 60.63 58.35
N GLU A 55 37.39 59.90 58.22
CA GLU A 55 36.89 58.78 59.06
C GLU A 55 35.51 58.26 58.52
N ASN A 56 35.15 57.01 58.85
CA ASN A 56 33.85 56.30 58.68
C ASN A 56 33.55 55.39 57.46
N SER A 57 34.22 54.23 57.44
CA SER A 57 33.70 52.85 57.55
C SER A 57 32.51 52.34 56.70
N ALA A 58 32.84 51.54 55.67
CA ALA A 58 32.17 50.28 55.26
C ALA A 58 33.25 49.39 54.58
N PRO A 59 33.17 48.03 54.62
CA PRO A 59 34.31 47.18 54.27
C PRO A 59 34.58 47.16 52.76
N GLU A 60 35.80 47.49 52.35
CA GLU A 60 36.32 47.16 51.02
C GLU A 60 36.48 45.64 50.92
N VAL A 61 35.63 44.99 50.12
CA VAL A 61 35.91 43.64 49.62
C VAL A 61 36.96 43.79 48.53
N THR A 62 38.21 43.44 48.85
CA THR A 62 39.26 43.18 47.86
C THR A 62 38.92 41.88 47.11
N ASP A 63 38.11 41.96 46.06
CA ASP A 63 37.92 40.86 45.11
C ASP A 63 39.17 40.74 44.21
N THR A 64 40.17 39.99 44.68
CA THR A 64 41.07 39.29 43.76
C THR A 64 40.23 38.28 42.96
N PRO A 65 40.28 38.26 41.62
CA PRO A 65 39.48 37.32 40.85
C PRO A 65 40.01 35.90 41.08
N GLU A 66 39.27 35.08 41.83
CA GLU A 66 39.44 33.63 41.81
C GLU A 66 38.92 33.10 40.46
N ASP A 67 39.68 32.22 39.82
CA ASP A 67 39.30 31.56 38.57
C ASP A 67 38.07 30.65 38.80
N LYS A 68 36.87 31.22 38.60
CA LYS A 68 35.60 30.48 38.65
C LYS A 68 35.55 29.40 37.57
N THR A 69 35.02 28.23 37.90
CA THR A 69 34.86 27.15 36.91
C THR A 69 33.75 27.48 35.91
N GLU A 70 33.82 26.92 34.70
CA GLU A 70 32.79 27.13 33.67
C GLU A 70 31.39 26.69 34.15
N ALA A 71 31.32 25.66 35.01
CA ALA A 71 30.08 25.20 35.61
C ALA A 71 29.45 26.24 36.55
N ASP A 72 30.26 26.95 37.33
CA ASP A 72 29.78 28.00 38.25
C ASP A 72 29.28 29.22 37.48
N ILE A 73 29.98 29.60 36.40
CA ILE A 73 29.57 30.69 35.50
C ILE A 73 28.24 30.33 34.80
N GLN A 74 28.11 29.09 34.30
CA GLN A 74 26.86 28.62 33.70
C GLN A 74 25.72 28.59 34.73
N ALA A 75 25.98 28.22 35.99
CA ALA A 75 24.98 28.24 37.05
C ALA A 75 24.52 29.66 37.42
N GLU A 76 25.43 30.64 37.49
CA GLU A 76 25.10 32.05 37.69
C GLU A 76 24.25 32.58 36.52
N ILE A 77 24.65 32.29 35.28
CA ILE A 77 23.89 32.65 34.07
C ILE A 77 22.48 32.03 34.09
N GLN A 78 22.37 30.74 34.46
CA GLN A 78 21.07 30.07 34.61
C GLN A 78 20.21 30.71 35.72
N SER A 79 20.82 31.12 36.85
CA SER A 79 20.11 31.84 37.91
C SER A 79 19.58 33.20 37.42
N VAL A 80 20.37 33.93 36.63
CA VAL A 80 19.95 35.21 36.03
C VAL A 80 18.82 34.97 35.03
N PHE A 81 18.92 33.98 34.14
CA PHE A 81 17.84 33.62 33.21
C PHE A 81 16.56 33.20 33.95
N ARG A 82 16.68 32.45 35.05
CA ARG A 82 15.53 32.08 35.88
C ARG A 82 14.88 33.30 36.53
N GLN A 83 15.68 34.29 36.95
CA GLN A 83 15.18 35.53 37.53
C GLN A 83 14.52 36.44 36.47
N ILE A 84 15.09 36.54 35.27
CA ILE A 84 14.48 37.23 34.11
C ILE A 84 13.18 36.52 33.69
N THR A 85 13.15 35.19 33.71
CA THR A 85 11.92 34.44 33.41
C THR A 85 10.86 34.64 34.51
N ALA A 86 11.29 34.79 35.77
CA ALA A 86 10.41 35.12 36.89
C ALA A 86 9.94 36.59 36.86
N SER A 87 10.68 37.51 36.25
CA SER A 87 10.24 38.91 36.11
C SER A 87 8.99 39.06 35.26
N VAL A 88 8.71 38.09 34.39
CA VAL A 88 7.43 38.00 33.65
C VAL A 88 6.21 37.95 34.57
N THR A 89 6.36 37.56 35.85
CA THR A 89 5.23 37.50 36.81
C THR A 89 4.91 38.82 37.51
N PHE A 90 5.81 39.82 37.48
CA PHE A 90 5.60 41.12 38.13
C PHE A 90 5.72 42.32 37.19
N LEU A 91 6.37 42.16 36.03
CA LEU A 91 6.35 43.17 34.97
C LEU A 91 4.95 43.18 34.32
N PRO A 92 4.33 44.35 34.10
CA PRO A 92 3.03 44.47 33.47
C PRO A 92 3.09 43.98 32.01
N MET A 93 1.98 43.41 31.52
CA MET A 93 1.89 43.03 30.11
C MET A 93 1.93 44.30 29.24
N LEU A 94 2.84 44.33 28.27
CA LEU A 94 2.95 45.43 27.31
C LEU A 94 1.78 45.38 26.32
N ASP A 95 0.83 46.29 26.48
CA ASP A 95 -0.30 46.44 25.55
C ASP A 95 0.11 47.32 24.35
N GLY A 96 0.03 46.76 23.13
CA GLY A 96 0.21 47.49 21.87
C GLY A 96 1.56 47.30 21.17
N ASN A 97 1.74 48.00 20.04
CA ASN A 97 2.96 47.88 19.23
C ASN A 97 4.14 48.63 19.88
N CYS A 98 5.20 47.91 20.23
CA CYS A 98 6.41 48.49 20.84
C CYS A 98 7.63 48.39 19.91
N THR A 99 8.61 49.28 20.13
CA THR A 99 9.96 49.19 19.56
C THR A 99 10.96 49.03 20.68
N PHE A 100 12.07 48.32 20.45
CA PHE A 100 13.19 48.36 21.37
C PHE A 100 14.35 49.13 20.76
N ASN A 101 14.95 49.98 21.57
CA ASN A 101 16.12 50.79 21.26
C ASN A 101 17.28 50.28 22.09
N VAL A 102 18.41 50.00 21.44
CA VAL A 102 19.64 49.60 22.13
C VAL A 102 20.56 50.80 22.18
N LEU A 103 21.01 51.16 23.39
CA LEU A 103 21.96 52.22 23.63
C LEU A 103 23.25 51.62 24.21
N VAL A 104 24.38 52.09 23.71
CA VAL A 104 25.70 51.64 24.16
C VAL A 104 26.50 52.85 24.63
N TYR A 105 27.11 52.71 25.81
CA TYR A 105 28.10 53.65 26.35
C TYR A 105 29.48 53.10 26.04
N ALA A 106 30.10 53.67 25.02
CA ALA A 106 31.43 53.29 24.56
C ALA A 106 32.48 54.37 24.91
N ASP A 107 33.75 53.99 24.96
CA ASP A 107 34.86 54.92 25.14
C ASP A 107 34.92 55.91 23.96
N ALA A 108 35.35 57.16 24.21
CA ALA A 108 35.32 58.25 23.23
C ALA A 108 36.18 58.03 21.97
N ASP A 109 37.05 57.02 21.97
CA ASP A 109 37.92 56.61 20.86
C ASP A 109 37.40 55.36 20.11
N SER A 110 36.14 54.98 20.32
CA SER A 110 35.53 53.81 19.67
C SER A 110 35.11 54.11 18.24
N GLU A 111 35.37 53.19 17.31
CA GLU A 111 34.85 53.28 15.95
C GLU A 111 33.34 52.96 15.94
N VAL A 112 32.54 53.88 15.37
CA VAL A 112 31.08 53.81 15.36
C VAL A 112 30.58 53.62 13.92
N PRO A 113 29.90 52.50 13.61
CA PRO A 113 29.35 52.28 12.27
C PRO A 113 28.26 53.30 11.92
N LEU A 114 28.07 53.56 10.62
CA LEU A 114 27.07 54.50 10.07
C LEU A 114 25.62 54.23 10.53
N GLU A 115 25.31 53.00 10.92
CA GLU A 115 23.99 52.57 11.39
C GLU A 115 23.68 53.00 12.84
N TRP A 116 24.68 53.54 13.56
CA TRP A 116 24.58 53.98 14.95
C TRP A 116 24.68 55.50 15.02
N GLY A 117 23.73 56.14 15.73
CA GLY A 117 23.68 57.60 15.88
C GLY A 117 23.71 58.06 17.34
N ASP A 118 24.02 59.32 17.59
CA ASP A 118 24.04 59.88 18.94
C ASP A 118 22.61 59.94 19.55
N SER A 119 22.45 59.57 20.83
CA SER A 119 21.15 59.52 21.51
C SER A 119 21.20 60.02 22.95
N ASP A 120 20.07 60.53 23.44
CA ASP A 120 19.87 60.81 24.86
C ASP A 120 19.73 59.52 25.69
N ALA A 121 19.87 59.61 27.03
CA ALA A 121 19.90 58.47 27.96
C ALA A 121 18.54 57.73 28.17
N LYS A 122 17.46 58.27 27.59
CA LYS A 122 16.10 57.71 27.56
C LYS A 122 15.60 57.18 28.92
N GLU A 123 15.66 58.02 29.94
CA GLU A 123 15.21 57.67 31.29
C GLU A 123 13.67 57.72 31.43
N ILE A 124 13.12 56.79 32.21
CA ILE A 124 11.68 56.76 32.56
C ILE A 124 11.47 57.64 33.81
N LYS A 125 10.58 58.63 33.71
CA LYS A 125 10.23 59.52 34.83
C LYS A 125 9.35 58.76 35.82
N ASN A 126 9.68 58.81 37.12
CA ASN A 126 8.96 58.13 38.20
C ASN A 126 8.90 56.58 38.10
N GLY A 127 9.84 55.95 37.40
CA GLY A 127 9.84 54.48 37.26
C GLY A 127 10.31 53.72 38.51
N GLU A 128 9.77 52.52 38.72
CA GLU A 128 10.19 51.60 39.77
C GLU A 128 11.48 50.86 39.34
N LYS A 129 12.51 50.91 40.19
CA LYS A 129 13.83 50.33 39.91
C LYS A 129 13.99 48.99 40.62
N VAL A 130 14.13 47.92 39.85
CA VAL A 130 14.38 46.57 40.35
C VAL A 130 15.80 46.13 39.99
N GLN A 131 16.62 45.90 41.02
CA GLN A 131 17.99 45.36 40.85
C GLN A 131 17.93 43.83 40.74
N LEU A 132 18.47 43.29 39.65
CA LEU A 132 18.59 41.84 39.44
C LEU A 132 19.97 41.34 39.88
N ARG A 133 20.12 40.02 40.03
CA ARG A 133 21.41 39.41 40.36
C ARG A 133 22.43 39.70 39.26
N SER A 134 23.67 39.98 39.69
CA SER A 134 24.80 40.10 38.79
C SER A 134 25.52 38.76 38.64
N PHE A 135 26.26 38.64 37.54
CA PHE A 135 27.18 37.52 37.33
C PHE A 135 28.56 38.08 36.98
N SER A 136 29.60 37.30 37.28
CA SER A 136 30.97 37.66 36.90
C SER A 136 31.69 36.50 36.22
N THR A 137 32.53 36.88 35.27
CA THR A 137 33.50 36.04 34.58
C THR A 137 34.90 36.45 35.04
N SER A 138 35.93 35.73 34.59
CA SER A 138 37.34 36.08 34.85
C SER A 138 37.71 37.49 34.38
N ASN A 139 37.01 38.03 33.38
CA ASN A 139 37.35 39.32 32.75
C ASN A 139 36.29 40.41 32.96
N HIS A 140 35.03 40.06 33.21
CA HIS A 140 33.91 40.99 33.26
C HIS A 140 32.96 40.69 34.41
N ARG A 141 32.46 41.72 35.09
CA ARG A 141 31.29 41.66 35.97
C ARG A 141 30.16 42.46 35.34
N VAL A 142 28.96 41.88 35.31
CA VAL A 142 27.77 42.51 34.73
C VAL A 142 26.69 42.66 35.78
N ASP A 143 26.36 43.90 36.14
CA ASP A 143 25.23 44.21 37.01
C ASP A 143 24.00 44.54 36.16
N THR A 144 22.83 44.03 36.54
CA THR A 144 21.58 44.19 35.78
C THR A 144 20.53 44.94 36.59
N LEU A 145 19.95 45.99 36.00
CA LEU A 145 18.92 46.83 36.58
C LEU A 145 17.77 47.00 35.59
N THR A 146 16.53 46.84 36.04
CA THR A 146 15.33 47.12 35.25
C THR A 146 14.59 48.31 35.85
N ASN A 147 14.10 49.21 35.00
CA ASN A 147 13.29 50.36 35.40
C ASN A 147 12.02 50.35 34.56
N GLU A 148 10.85 50.44 35.19
CA GLU A 148 9.55 50.35 34.51
C GLU A 148 8.63 51.51 34.88
N ASN A 149 7.70 51.87 33.99
CA ASN A 149 6.73 52.92 34.25
C ASN A 149 5.56 52.38 35.11
N SER A 150 5.42 52.86 36.36
CA SER A 150 4.37 52.38 37.26
C SER A 150 2.99 52.91 36.84
N ILE A 151 2.18 52.09 36.18
CA ILE A 151 0.76 52.40 35.94
C ILE A 151 -0.04 51.88 37.14
N SER A 152 -0.40 52.77 38.07
CA SER A 152 -1.44 52.47 39.07
C SER A 152 -2.82 52.49 38.41
N PRO A 153 -3.74 51.56 38.75
CA PRO A 153 -5.08 51.56 38.19
C PRO A 153 -5.99 52.52 38.98
N CYS A 154 -5.94 53.82 38.69
CA CYS A 154 -7.10 54.73 38.83
C CYS A 154 -6.81 56.12 38.25
N ASP A 155 -7.83 56.64 37.55
CA ASP A 155 -8.12 58.04 37.25
C ASP A 155 -7.46 58.76 36.05
N LYS A 156 -8.36 59.11 35.10
CA LYS A 156 -8.25 60.19 34.13
C LYS A 156 -8.44 61.55 34.84
N GLU A 157 -7.93 62.61 34.20
CA GLU A 157 -7.94 64.04 34.60
C GLU A 157 -6.82 64.41 35.59
N THR A 158 -5.92 65.35 35.32
CA THR A 158 -6.20 66.79 35.16
C THR A 158 -4.94 67.52 34.60
N ALA A 159 -5.14 68.78 34.21
CA ALA A 159 -4.28 69.61 33.37
C ALA A 159 -3.03 70.28 34.00
N ARG A 160 -2.21 70.84 33.08
CA ARG A 160 -1.48 72.12 33.11
C ARG A 160 -0.04 72.24 33.70
N GLU A 161 0.84 72.66 32.78
CA GLU A 161 1.79 73.81 32.82
C GLU A 161 2.95 73.91 33.82
N SER A 162 4.10 74.27 33.24
CA SER A 162 5.14 75.25 33.66
C SER A 162 6.53 74.77 34.16
N ASP A 163 7.52 75.11 33.31
CA ASP A 163 8.95 75.46 33.48
C ASP A 163 9.70 75.32 34.83
N LYS A 164 10.94 74.79 34.79
CA LYS A 164 12.21 75.57 34.88
C LYS A 164 13.52 74.73 34.99
N LEU A 165 14.47 75.12 34.13
CA LEU A 165 15.95 75.21 34.16
C LEU A 165 16.92 74.32 35.01
N GLN A 166 18.05 74.03 34.33
CA GLN A 166 19.48 73.95 34.77
C GLN A 166 20.06 72.62 35.30
N SER A 167 20.97 71.98 34.55
CA SER A 167 22.40 72.34 34.47
C SER A 167 23.18 71.35 33.58
N TYR A 168 24.11 71.86 32.78
CA TYR A 168 25.00 71.09 31.92
C TYR A 168 26.11 70.40 32.74
N ARG A 169 26.19 69.07 32.66
CA ARG A 169 27.45 68.32 32.70
C ARG A 169 27.51 67.50 31.41
N GLN A 170 28.59 67.61 30.65
CA GLN A 170 28.83 66.78 29.47
C GLN A 170 28.79 65.30 29.88
N PRO A 171 27.92 64.45 29.28
CA PRO A 171 27.97 63.02 29.45
C PRO A 171 28.88 62.37 28.38
N PRO A 172 29.30 61.11 28.60
CA PRO A 172 29.95 60.30 27.56
C PRO A 172 29.04 60.14 26.33
N VAL A 173 29.65 59.97 25.15
CA VAL A 173 28.96 59.84 23.87
C VAL A 173 28.10 58.56 23.87
N LEU A 174 26.83 58.68 23.49
CA LEU A 174 25.81 57.62 23.56
C LEU A 174 25.41 57.23 22.14
N HIS A 175 25.54 55.97 21.76
CA HIS A 175 25.16 55.50 20.42
C HIS A 175 23.89 54.63 20.45
N GLN A 176 22.94 54.88 19.56
CA GLN A 176 21.64 54.20 19.46
C GLN A 176 21.47 53.42 18.14
N PHE A 177 20.84 52.24 18.26
CA PHE A 177 20.30 51.44 17.16
C PHE A 177 18.85 51.01 17.45
N SER A 178 17.96 51.06 16.46
CA SER A 178 16.51 50.79 16.61
C SER A 178 16.03 49.66 15.71
N VAL A 179 15.23 48.74 16.24
CA VAL A 179 14.66 47.60 15.49
C VAL A 179 13.14 47.53 15.71
N GLU A 180 12.40 47.33 14.63
CA GLU A 180 10.95 47.06 14.70
C GLU A 180 10.67 45.57 14.87
N VAL A 181 9.81 45.19 15.83
CA VAL A 181 9.37 43.81 16.02
C VAL A 181 7.85 43.72 16.04
N TRP A 182 7.32 42.75 15.30
CA TRP A 182 5.91 42.36 15.30
C TRP A 182 5.70 41.24 16.32
N GLY A 183 4.98 41.53 17.40
CA GLY A 183 4.56 40.53 18.38
C GLY A 183 3.22 39.90 17.98
N SER A 184 3.20 38.59 17.77
CA SER A 184 1.95 37.81 17.65
C SER A 184 1.94 36.74 18.74
N TYR A 185 1.12 36.96 19.78
CA TYR A 185 0.85 35.98 20.83
C TYR A 185 -0.51 35.30 20.58
N LEU A 186 -0.51 33.96 20.64
CA LEU A 186 -1.71 33.12 20.79
C LEU A 186 -2.22 33.24 22.23
N PRO A 187 -3.52 33.50 22.48
CA PRO A 187 -4.09 33.29 23.80
C PRO A 187 -4.46 31.81 23.98
N LEU A 188 -3.82 31.16 24.96
CA LEU A 188 -4.41 30.04 25.68
C LEU A 188 -5.57 30.59 26.53
N ALA A 189 -6.76 30.02 26.38
CA ALA A 189 -7.89 30.29 27.27
C ALA A 189 -8.48 28.97 27.81
N PRO A 190 -9.08 29.00 29.01
CA PRO A 190 -9.21 27.85 29.89
C PRO A 190 -10.47 27.02 29.64
N ILE A 191 -10.40 25.78 30.10
CA ILE A 191 -11.48 24.81 30.23
C ILE A 191 -12.63 25.44 31.03
N ALA A 192 -13.81 25.56 30.41
CA ALA A 192 -15.06 25.85 31.09
C ALA A 192 -15.97 24.62 31.01
N THR A 193 -16.20 24.04 32.19
CA THR A 193 -17.16 22.99 32.51
C THR A 193 -18.58 23.44 32.16
N ILE A 194 -19.33 22.65 31.39
CA ILE A 194 -20.79 22.79 31.27
C ILE A 194 -21.44 21.46 31.65
N THR A 195 -22.26 21.53 32.69
CA THR A 195 -23.13 20.48 33.24
C THR A 195 -24.33 20.17 32.31
N PRO A 196 -24.94 18.97 32.45
CA PRO A 196 -25.90 18.44 31.48
C PRO A 196 -27.33 18.95 31.72
N ILE A 197 -28.11 19.08 30.64
CA ILE A 197 -29.58 19.26 30.69
C ILE A 197 -30.25 18.07 29.96
N PRO A 198 -31.36 17.49 30.47
CA PRO A 198 -31.88 16.18 30.06
C PRO A 198 -32.80 16.21 28.81
N PRO A 199 -33.20 15.04 28.30
CA PRO A 199 -33.80 14.89 26.98
C PRO A 199 -35.29 15.24 26.99
N THR A 200 -35.76 15.86 25.91
CA THR A 200 -37.19 15.90 25.59
C THR A 200 -37.49 14.89 24.49
N THR A 201 -38.28 13.90 24.89
CA THR A 201 -38.94 12.89 24.08
C THR A 201 -39.91 13.53 23.08
N ARG A 202 -39.87 13.05 21.83
CA ARG A 202 -41.06 12.94 20.98
C ARG A 202 -40.99 11.67 20.15
N LEU A 203 -41.81 10.71 20.56
CA LEU A 203 -42.33 9.62 19.75
C LEU A 203 -43.41 10.19 18.82
N GLN A 204 -43.44 9.79 17.55
CA GLN A 204 -44.55 9.03 16.98
C GLN A 204 -44.29 8.65 15.51
N ASP A 205 -44.42 7.35 15.28
CA ASP A 205 -44.92 6.61 14.12
C ASP A 205 -45.38 7.38 12.87
N GLU A 206 -45.04 6.87 11.67
CA GLU A 206 -46.04 6.18 10.83
C GLU A 206 -45.45 5.52 9.56
N LYS A 207 -45.78 4.22 9.43
CA LYS A 207 -46.32 3.51 8.25
C LYS A 207 -45.51 3.40 6.94
N VAL A 208 -44.98 2.18 6.80
CA VAL A 208 -45.16 1.24 5.67
C VAL A 208 -46.24 1.65 4.66
N THR A 209 -45.87 1.71 3.37
CA THR A 209 -46.82 1.49 2.27
C THR A 209 -46.14 0.71 1.14
N ASN A 210 -46.65 -0.49 0.89
CA ASN A 210 -46.42 -1.28 -0.31
C ASN A 210 -46.97 -0.53 -1.53
N VAL A 211 -46.24 -0.50 -2.65
CA VAL A 211 -46.84 -0.32 -3.97
C VAL A 211 -46.28 -1.35 -4.94
N ILE A 212 -47.23 -2.13 -5.46
CA ILE A 212 -47.09 -3.18 -6.46
C ILE A 212 -47.01 -2.55 -7.86
N ILE A 213 -46.17 -3.20 -8.68
CA ILE A 213 -46.06 -3.22 -10.15
C ILE A 213 -47.30 -2.72 -10.92
N LEU A 214 -47.10 -1.89 -11.94
CA LEU A 214 -47.85 -1.99 -13.20
C LEU A 214 -47.03 -1.45 -14.39
N SER A 215 -46.91 -2.30 -15.41
CA SER A 215 -46.33 -2.05 -16.73
C SER A 215 -47.08 -0.97 -17.49
N LYS A 216 -46.42 -0.33 -18.47
CA LYS A 216 -47.08 0.08 -19.72
C LYS A 216 -46.09 0.27 -20.87
N ASN A 217 -46.23 -0.61 -21.86
CA ASN A 217 -45.82 -0.42 -23.25
C ASN A 217 -46.83 0.51 -23.97
N SER A 218 -46.34 1.16 -25.05
CA SER A 218 -47.00 1.34 -26.36
C SER A 218 -47.24 2.79 -26.85
N MET A 219 -47.05 2.90 -28.18
CA MET A 219 -47.39 3.96 -29.17
C MET A 219 -46.38 5.11 -29.30
N ALA A 220 -45.60 5.32 -30.39
CA ALA A 220 -45.80 5.23 -31.85
C ALA A 220 -46.80 6.26 -32.42
N LEU A 221 -46.34 7.24 -33.22
CA LEU A 221 -46.54 7.34 -34.70
C LEU A 221 -46.10 8.72 -35.30
N THR A 222 -45.51 8.67 -36.51
CA THR A 222 -45.60 9.62 -37.68
C THR A 222 -44.97 11.05 -37.61
N ASP A 223 -44.33 11.66 -38.62
CA ASP A 223 -44.40 11.60 -40.11
C ASP A 223 -43.07 12.10 -40.79
N ILE A 224 -42.59 11.45 -41.88
CA ILE A 224 -42.59 11.81 -43.34
C ILE A 224 -41.73 13.02 -43.80
N LEU A 225 -40.66 12.78 -44.60
CA LEU A 225 -40.51 13.19 -46.02
C LEU A 225 -39.05 13.14 -46.56
N ARG A 226 -38.96 12.65 -47.82
CA ARG A 226 -37.95 12.86 -48.88
C ARG A 226 -36.66 12.04 -48.85
N ASP A 227 -36.09 11.64 -49.99
CA ASP A 227 -36.53 11.33 -51.36
C ASP A 227 -35.24 10.80 -52.02
N ASP A 228 -35.33 9.61 -52.57
CA ASP A 228 -34.79 9.15 -53.85
C ASP A 228 -33.34 9.40 -54.36
N ARG A 229 -32.91 8.39 -55.13
CA ARG A 229 -31.73 8.23 -56.02
C ARG A 229 -30.43 7.77 -55.36
N GLY A 230 -29.70 6.77 -55.85
CA GLY A 230 -29.83 5.97 -57.06
C GLY A 230 -28.70 4.93 -57.10
N SER A 231 -29.04 3.78 -57.67
CA SER A 231 -28.21 2.62 -57.94
C SER A 231 -27.05 2.87 -58.90
N HIS A 232 -25.93 2.14 -58.75
CA HIS A 232 -25.38 1.34 -59.84
C HIS A 232 -24.39 0.28 -59.33
N ASP A 233 -24.73 -0.98 -59.60
CA ASP A 233 -23.87 -2.15 -59.59
C ASP A 233 -22.72 -2.03 -60.60
N GLN A 234 -21.57 -2.65 -60.30
CA GLN A 234 -20.96 -3.67 -61.17
C GLN A 234 -19.79 -4.40 -60.49
N HIS A 235 -19.76 -5.71 -60.74
CA HIS A 235 -18.84 -6.73 -60.24
C HIS A 235 -17.84 -7.11 -61.39
N PRO A 236 -16.97 -8.14 -61.23
CA PRO A 236 -15.52 -8.07 -61.03
C PRO A 236 -14.67 -8.44 -62.27
N THR A 237 -13.34 -8.28 -62.18
CA THR A 237 -12.38 -9.10 -62.96
C THR A 237 -11.12 -9.43 -62.15
N ASP A 238 -10.80 -10.72 -62.19
CA ASP A 238 -9.60 -11.43 -61.77
C ASP A 238 -8.40 -11.08 -62.68
N ASP A 239 -7.20 -10.91 -62.14
CA ASP A 239 -5.99 -11.32 -62.85
C ASP A 239 -4.75 -11.45 -61.95
N SER A 240 -4.04 -12.55 -62.20
CA SER A 240 -2.87 -13.06 -61.51
C SER A 240 -1.55 -12.42 -61.99
N ARG A 241 -0.58 -12.24 -61.06
CA ARG A 241 0.87 -12.58 -61.15
C ARG A 241 1.75 -11.68 -60.28
N GLU A 242 2.55 -12.30 -59.41
CA GLU A 242 3.73 -11.70 -58.77
C GLU A 242 4.82 -11.36 -59.82
N PRO A 243 5.76 -10.45 -59.48
CA PRO A 243 7.04 -10.91 -58.93
C PRO A 243 7.62 -10.03 -57.80
N ARG A 244 8.22 -10.66 -56.78
CA ARG A 244 9.34 -10.12 -55.98
C ARG A 244 10.66 -10.23 -56.81
N PRO A 245 11.85 -9.71 -56.44
CA PRO A 245 12.34 -9.25 -55.12
C PRO A 245 13.21 -7.95 -55.22
N LEU A 246 13.89 -7.38 -54.22
CA LEU A 246 14.94 -7.89 -53.33
C LEU A 246 15.36 -6.75 -52.39
N ASN A 247 15.53 -7.08 -51.10
CA ASN A 247 16.12 -6.21 -50.08
C ASN A 247 17.63 -6.54 -49.98
N PRO A 248 18.56 -5.60 -50.19
CA PRO A 248 19.97 -5.81 -49.90
C PRO A 248 20.28 -5.29 -48.49
N LEU A 249 20.79 -6.17 -47.62
CA LEU A 249 21.68 -5.94 -46.47
C LEU A 249 21.29 -6.76 -45.23
N ALA A 250 21.57 -8.06 -45.26
CA ALA A 250 21.96 -8.82 -44.06
C ALA A 250 22.86 -10.00 -44.46
N PRO A 251 24.01 -10.22 -43.79
CA PRO A 251 25.01 -11.22 -44.17
C PRO A 251 24.67 -12.64 -43.70
N SER A 252 25.08 -13.61 -44.50
CA SER A 252 24.79 -15.05 -44.41
C SER A 252 25.75 -15.84 -43.51
N PRO A 253 25.27 -16.88 -42.80
CA PRO A 253 26.08 -18.02 -42.39
C PRO A 253 25.98 -19.16 -43.42
N ARG A 254 27.12 -19.81 -43.63
CA ARG A 254 27.37 -20.93 -44.54
C ARG A 254 26.53 -22.17 -44.19
N GLY A 255 26.03 -22.83 -45.23
CA GLY A 255 25.27 -24.08 -45.14
C GLY A 255 26.11 -25.35 -45.36
N ASN A 256 25.41 -26.47 -45.20
CA ASN A 256 25.44 -27.70 -45.99
C ASN A 256 24.31 -28.58 -45.40
N ASP A 257 23.08 -28.55 -45.90
CA ASP A 257 22.48 -29.14 -47.12
C ASP A 257 22.16 -30.66 -47.05
N SER A 258 21.00 -31.00 -47.63
CA SER A 258 20.20 -32.25 -47.67
C SER A 258 19.26 -32.44 -46.47
N ASP A 259 17.92 -32.51 -46.57
CA ASP A 259 17.00 -32.72 -47.69
C ASP A 259 15.70 -31.91 -47.52
N ARG A 260 15.17 -31.39 -48.64
CA ARG A 260 13.84 -30.76 -48.74
C ARG A 260 12.81 -31.80 -49.18
N SER A 261 11.80 -32.02 -48.36
CA SER A 261 10.45 -32.38 -48.81
C SER A 261 9.41 -31.52 -48.08
N ASN A 262 8.56 -30.86 -48.86
CA ASN A 262 7.50 -29.94 -48.43
C ASN A 262 6.63 -30.50 -47.28
N SER A 263 6.60 -29.81 -46.14
CA SER A 263 5.53 -29.92 -45.14
C SER A 263 4.71 -28.62 -45.09
N ARG A 264 3.42 -28.75 -45.40
CA ARG A 264 2.39 -27.77 -45.02
C ARG A 264 2.23 -27.80 -43.49
N PRO A 265 1.94 -26.68 -42.81
CA PRO A 265 1.61 -26.72 -41.39
C PRO A 265 0.29 -27.47 -41.20
N ALA A 266 0.33 -28.52 -40.36
CA ALA A 266 -0.80 -29.39 -40.09
C ALA A 266 -1.88 -28.67 -39.27
N SER A 267 -3.10 -28.68 -39.78
CA SER A 267 -4.33 -28.46 -39.03
C SER A 267 -4.52 -29.60 -38.03
N PHE A 268 -4.65 -29.30 -36.74
CA PHE A 268 -4.92 -30.29 -35.70
C PHE A 268 -6.43 -30.44 -35.49
N THR A 269 -6.93 -31.66 -35.69
CA THR A 269 -8.28 -32.12 -35.32
C THR A 269 -8.14 -33.06 -34.12
N PRO A 270 -9.03 -33.03 -33.11
CA PRO A 270 -9.01 -34.02 -32.03
C PRO A 270 -9.49 -35.38 -32.55
N LEU A 271 -8.74 -36.44 -32.25
CA LEU A 271 -9.09 -37.82 -32.59
C LEU A 271 -10.29 -38.28 -31.76
N GLN A 272 -11.39 -38.60 -32.45
CA GLN A 272 -12.56 -39.30 -31.95
C GLN A 272 -12.19 -40.72 -31.46
N LEU A 273 -12.66 -41.07 -30.26
CA LEU A 273 -12.74 -42.45 -29.79
C LEU A 273 -13.99 -43.10 -30.39
N GLY A 274 -13.85 -44.26 -31.04
CA GLY A 274 -14.99 -45.02 -31.55
C GLY A 274 -14.63 -46.42 -32.07
N GLY A 275 -14.78 -47.42 -31.19
CA GLY A 275 -15.44 -48.71 -31.45
C GLY A 275 -14.96 -49.69 -32.53
N SER A 276 -14.63 -50.90 -32.05
CA SER A 276 -14.76 -52.23 -32.68
C SER A 276 -13.57 -52.83 -33.45
N SER A 277 -12.95 -53.85 -32.84
CA SER A 277 -12.45 -55.02 -33.57
C SER A 277 -12.40 -56.25 -32.65
N SER A 278 -13.15 -57.28 -33.01
CA SER A 278 -13.18 -58.62 -32.40
C SER A 278 -11.85 -59.37 -32.58
N PRO A 279 -11.61 -60.47 -31.83
CA PRO A 279 -10.27 -60.96 -31.56
C PRO A 279 -9.80 -61.97 -32.62
N SER A 280 -8.57 -61.79 -33.12
CA SER A 280 -7.85 -62.86 -33.81
C SER A 280 -6.83 -63.48 -32.84
N SER A 281 -7.03 -64.76 -32.58
CA SER A 281 -6.10 -65.68 -31.94
C SER A 281 -4.74 -65.65 -32.61
N ASP A 282 -3.67 -65.46 -31.82
CA ASP A 282 -2.44 -66.24 -31.99
C ASP A 282 -1.64 -66.27 -30.68
N SER A 283 -1.00 -67.42 -30.49
CA SER A 283 -0.47 -67.97 -29.26
C SER A 283 0.84 -67.33 -28.76
N ILE A 284 0.92 -67.25 -27.43
CA ILE A 284 2.08 -67.31 -26.52
C ILE A 284 3.46 -67.40 -27.20
N ALA A 285 4.24 -66.32 -27.07
CA ALA A 285 5.70 -66.40 -26.98
C ALA A 285 6.20 -65.28 -26.05
N SER A 286 6.81 -65.71 -24.94
CA SER A 286 7.63 -64.89 -24.05
C SER A 286 8.63 -64.05 -24.85
N SER A 287 8.55 -62.73 -24.75
CA SER A 287 9.64 -61.86 -25.18
C SER A 287 9.79 -60.72 -24.19
N ASP A 288 10.99 -60.67 -23.64
CA ASP A 288 11.49 -59.69 -22.70
C ASP A 288 11.22 -58.25 -23.15
N VAL A 289 10.74 -57.42 -22.22
CA VAL A 289 10.58 -55.98 -22.40
C VAL A 289 11.98 -55.34 -22.41
N ASN A 290 12.64 -55.38 -23.56
CA ASN A 290 13.82 -54.56 -23.83
C ASN A 290 13.36 -53.17 -24.30
N HIS A 291 13.25 -52.23 -23.35
CA HIS A 291 13.20 -50.81 -23.67
C HIS A 291 14.59 -50.34 -24.15
N SER A 292 14.72 -50.04 -25.44
CA SER A 292 15.84 -49.25 -25.94
C SER A 292 15.76 -47.82 -25.34
N PRO A 293 16.80 -47.33 -24.63
CA PRO A 293 16.76 -46.03 -23.99
C PRO A 293 16.87 -44.93 -25.05
N SER A 294 15.88 -44.05 -25.12
CA SER A 294 15.94 -42.84 -25.95
C SER A 294 17.10 -41.96 -25.46
N SER A 295 18.03 -41.61 -26.34
CA SER A 295 19.20 -40.81 -25.96
C SER A 295 18.81 -39.33 -25.89
N GLY A 296 18.22 -38.88 -24.78
CA GLY A 296 17.78 -37.49 -24.60
C GLY A 296 17.41 -37.12 -23.16
N PRO A 297 17.11 -35.84 -22.86
CA PRO A 297 16.72 -35.36 -21.53
C PRO A 297 15.51 -36.09 -20.93
N ASN A 298 14.62 -36.64 -21.77
CA ASN A 298 13.47 -37.45 -21.35
C ASN A 298 13.87 -38.79 -20.70
N ALA A 299 14.96 -39.44 -21.13
CA ALA A 299 15.40 -40.71 -20.52
C ALA A 299 15.91 -40.52 -19.08
N VAL A 300 16.51 -39.37 -18.77
CA VAL A 300 16.91 -39.05 -17.39
C VAL A 300 15.68 -38.87 -16.50
N ARG A 301 14.59 -38.29 -17.03
CA ARG A 301 13.30 -38.14 -16.33
C ARG A 301 12.68 -39.50 -16.05
N ASP A 302 12.67 -40.39 -17.06
CA ASP A 302 12.10 -41.73 -16.95
C ASP A 302 12.84 -42.60 -15.93
N ILE A 303 14.19 -42.61 -15.97
CA ILE A 303 15.01 -43.34 -15.00
C ILE A 303 14.77 -42.82 -13.58
N LYS A 304 14.69 -41.50 -13.39
CA LYS A 304 14.39 -40.91 -12.07
C LYS A 304 13.01 -41.32 -11.58
N ALA A 305 12.01 -41.35 -12.45
CA ALA A 305 10.66 -41.76 -12.10
C ALA A 305 10.61 -43.24 -11.68
N GLU A 306 11.33 -44.13 -12.38
CA GLU A 306 11.46 -45.54 -12.01
C GLU A 306 12.15 -45.74 -10.65
N ILE A 307 13.27 -45.04 -10.42
CA ILE A 307 13.99 -45.12 -9.13
C ILE A 307 13.09 -44.64 -7.99
N LEU A 308 12.34 -43.55 -8.19
CA LEU A 308 11.43 -43.01 -7.17
C LEU A 308 10.23 -43.93 -6.92
N ALA A 309 9.65 -44.54 -7.96
CA ALA A 309 8.56 -45.50 -7.80
C ALA A 309 9.01 -46.72 -6.98
N ASN A 310 10.19 -47.29 -7.29
CA ASN A 310 10.76 -48.39 -6.53
C ASN A 310 11.10 -47.99 -5.09
N TRP A 311 11.66 -46.80 -4.88
CA TRP A 311 11.95 -46.30 -3.54
C TRP A 311 10.68 -46.13 -2.69
N LEU A 312 9.61 -45.57 -3.27
CA LEU A 312 8.33 -45.42 -2.60
C LEU A 312 7.68 -46.77 -2.29
N HIS A 313 7.80 -47.75 -3.19
CA HIS A 313 7.30 -49.11 -2.96
C HIS A 313 8.06 -49.81 -1.83
N ASN A 314 9.39 -49.71 -1.78
CA ASN A 314 10.18 -50.21 -0.65
C ASN A 314 9.74 -49.57 0.68
N LYS A 315 9.36 -48.29 0.67
CA LYS A 315 8.81 -47.60 1.85
C LYS A 315 7.40 -48.06 2.21
N GLN A 316 6.56 -48.33 1.21
CA GLN A 316 5.23 -48.91 1.39
C GLN A 316 5.33 -50.30 2.05
N GLU A 317 6.31 -51.12 1.66
CA GLU A 317 6.61 -52.41 2.29
C GLU A 317 7.18 -52.26 3.70
N GLU A 318 8.15 -51.36 3.90
CA GLU A 318 8.77 -51.10 5.22
C GLU A 318 7.71 -50.69 6.27
N LYS A 319 6.69 -49.94 5.85
CA LYS A 319 5.58 -49.48 6.69
C LYS A 319 4.40 -50.47 6.75
N VAL A 320 4.48 -51.60 6.05
CA VAL A 320 3.43 -52.64 5.99
C VAL A 320 2.08 -52.08 5.50
N TRP A 321 2.12 -51.29 4.44
CA TRP A 321 0.94 -50.70 3.77
C TRP A 321 0.48 -51.48 2.53
N THR A 322 1.12 -52.62 2.25
CA THR A 322 0.80 -53.53 1.15
C THR A 322 0.98 -54.97 1.61
N PHE A 323 0.15 -55.87 1.08
CA PHE A 323 0.24 -57.32 1.27
C PHE A 323 0.58 -58.04 -0.04
N GLY A 324 0.87 -57.30 -1.12
CA GLY A 324 1.10 -57.84 -2.45
C GLY A 324 -0.17 -58.36 -3.11
N ALA A 325 -1.34 -57.82 -2.75
CA ALA A 325 -2.62 -58.21 -3.36
C ALA A 325 -2.85 -57.49 -4.72
N PRO A 326 -3.66 -58.06 -5.63
CA PRO A 326 -3.99 -57.39 -6.89
C PRO A 326 -4.65 -56.02 -6.67
N GLY A 327 -4.18 -54.99 -7.37
CA GLY A 327 -4.63 -53.61 -7.19
C GLY A 327 -3.86 -52.83 -6.12
N GLU A 328 -2.67 -53.29 -5.72
CA GLU A 328 -1.76 -52.55 -4.83
C GLU A 328 -0.49 -52.14 -5.55
N GLY A 329 -0.15 -50.85 -5.50
CA GLY A 329 1.09 -50.34 -6.07
C GLY A 329 1.33 -48.86 -5.84
N VAL A 330 2.48 -48.41 -6.33
CA VAL A 330 2.90 -47.02 -6.37
C VAL A 330 3.05 -46.58 -7.82
N PHE A 331 2.68 -45.34 -8.11
CA PHE A 331 2.76 -44.73 -9.42
C PHE A 331 3.52 -43.42 -9.35
N MET A 332 4.44 -43.22 -10.30
CA MET A 332 5.21 -42.00 -10.50
C MET A 332 5.10 -41.59 -11.97
N LYS A 333 4.59 -40.39 -12.24
CA LYS A 333 4.37 -39.91 -13.60
C LYS A 333 5.70 -39.74 -14.36
N ARG A 334 5.77 -40.33 -15.56
CA ARG A 334 6.87 -40.10 -16.54
C ARG A 334 6.50 -38.98 -17.49
N ALA A 335 5.32 -39.08 -18.10
CA ALA A 335 4.73 -38.14 -19.04
C ALA A 335 3.19 -38.27 -18.99
N LYS A 336 2.45 -37.38 -19.65
CA LYS A 336 0.98 -37.53 -19.79
C LYS A 336 0.66 -38.89 -20.42
N GLY A 337 -0.18 -39.69 -19.74
CA GLY A 337 -0.53 -41.04 -20.19
C GLY A 337 0.51 -42.13 -19.88
N SER A 338 1.63 -41.81 -19.24
CA SER A 338 2.72 -42.77 -18.96
C SER A 338 3.23 -42.65 -17.53
N TYR A 339 3.17 -43.76 -16.80
CA TYR A 339 3.58 -43.87 -15.40
C TYR A 339 4.66 -44.95 -15.23
N ALA A 340 5.65 -44.65 -14.39
CA ALA A 340 6.46 -45.67 -13.74
C ALA A 340 5.68 -46.23 -12.56
N PHE A 341 5.72 -47.53 -12.35
CA PHE A 341 4.96 -48.21 -11.32
C PHE A 341 5.76 -49.34 -10.68
N ALA A 342 5.45 -49.64 -9.43
CA ALA A 342 6.01 -50.76 -8.68
C ALA A 342 4.92 -51.31 -7.74
N PRO A 343 4.70 -52.64 -7.67
CA PRO A 343 5.38 -53.71 -8.40
C PRO A 343 4.94 -53.82 -9.88
N GLN A 344 5.70 -54.51 -10.74
CA GLN A 344 5.42 -54.59 -12.19
C GLN A 344 4.13 -55.35 -12.53
N GLU A 345 3.64 -56.16 -11.60
CA GLU A 345 2.44 -57.00 -11.76
C GLU A 345 1.15 -56.18 -11.88
N VAL A 346 1.14 -54.95 -11.36
CA VAL A 346 -0.03 -54.04 -11.33
C VAL A 346 -0.53 -53.66 -12.73
N PHE A 347 0.32 -53.75 -13.75
CA PHE A 347 -0.11 -53.47 -15.13
C PHE A 347 -1.03 -54.56 -15.70
N ASN A 348 -0.82 -55.82 -15.29
CA ASN A 348 -1.50 -57.00 -15.82
C ASN A 348 -2.42 -57.68 -14.79
N ASP A 349 -2.70 -57.03 -13.67
CA ASP A 349 -3.48 -57.60 -12.57
C ASP A 349 -5.01 -57.63 -12.82
N GLY A 350 -5.47 -57.07 -13.94
CA GLY A 350 -6.87 -57.03 -14.35
C GLY A 350 -7.75 -56.11 -13.49
N THR A 351 -7.16 -55.28 -12.64
CA THR A 351 -7.90 -54.44 -11.69
C THR A 351 -8.32 -53.09 -12.24
N GLY A 352 -7.69 -52.64 -13.33
CA GLY A 352 -7.93 -51.32 -13.93
C GLY A 352 -7.27 -50.16 -13.19
N LEU A 353 -6.52 -50.40 -12.11
CA LEU A 353 -5.88 -49.34 -11.32
C LEU A 353 -4.90 -48.49 -12.14
N TYR A 354 -4.07 -49.11 -12.99
CA TYR A 354 -3.15 -48.36 -13.85
C TYR A 354 -3.88 -47.37 -14.75
N GLN A 355 -4.99 -47.82 -15.35
CA GLN A 355 -5.81 -46.97 -16.22
C GLN A 355 -6.47 -45.84 -15.42
N ALA A 356 -7.04 -46.15 -14.26
CA ALA A 356 -7.67 -45.17 -13.38
C ALA A 356 -6.69 -44.08 -12.90
N VAL A 357 -5.46 -44.46 -12.51
CA VAL A 357 -4.42 -43.48 -12.12
C VAL A 357 -3.94 -42.66 -13.31
N THR A 358 -3.87 -43.28 -14.49
CA THR A 358 -3.50 -42.59 -15.73
C THR A 358 -4.53 -41.52 -16.10
N GLU A 359 -5.82 -41.81 -15.94
CA GLU A 359 -6.91 -40.85 -16.16
C GLU A 359 -7.02 -39.79 -15.03
N LEU A 360 -6.66 -40.16 -13.80
CA LEU A 360 -6.54 -39.22 -12.68
C LEU A 360 -5.42 -38.17 -12.92
N ASN A 361 -4.38 -38.54 -13.67
CA ASN A 361 -3.29 -37.65 -14.13
C ASN A 361 -2.50 -36.93 -13.02
N VAL A 362 -2.31 -37.60 -11.86
CA VAL A 362 -1.55 -37.06 -10.71
C VAL A 362 -0.06 -37.39 -10.80
N ARG A 363 0.82 -36.63 -10.14
CA ARG A 363 2.27 -36.83 -10.24
C ARG A 363 2.77 -38.08 -9.52
N CYS A 364 2.34 -38.27 -8.27
CA CYS A 364 2.66 -39.45 -7.47
C CYS A 364 1.36 -39.99 -6.85
N ALA A 365 1.14 -41.29 -6.91
CA ALA A 365 0.03 -41.96 -6.24
C ALA A 365 0.51 -43.26 -5.57
N MET A 366 -0.13 -43.63 -4.47
CA MET A 366 0.17 -44.85 -3.72
C MET A 366 -1.13 -45.44 -3.16
N THR A 367 -1.27 -46.75 -3.26
CA THR A 367 -2.31 -47.49 -2.57
C THR A 367 -1.87 -47.83 -1.15
N VAL A 368 -2.76 -47.76 -0.19
CA VAL A 368 -2.53 -48.13 1.20
C VAL A 368 -3.59 -49.14 1.58
N ASN A 369 -3.16 -50.36 1.84
CA ASN A 369 -3.98 -51.43 2.39
C ASN A 369 -3.55 -51.73 3.82
N THR A 370 -4.46 -51.52 4.76
CA THR A 370 -4.28 -51.92 6.16
C THR A 370 -5.60 -52.49 6.69
N ARG A 371 -5.54 -53.41 7.65
CA ARG A 371 -6.74 -54.05 8.23
C ARG A 371 -7.72 -53.03 8.83
N VAL A 372 -7.20 -51.90 9.29
CA VAL A 372 -7.96 -50.76 9.82
C VAL A 372 -8.89 -50.18 8.77
N ILE A 373 -8.37 -49.96 7.55
CA ILE A 373 -9.13 -49.36 6.45
C ILE A 373 -10.24 -50.31 6.00
N THR A 374 -9.93 -51.59 5.84
CA THR A 374 -10.91 -52.61 5.46
C THR A 374 -12.05 -52.67 6.47
N TYR A 375 -11.74 -52.69 7.77
CA TYR A 375 -12.75 -52.75 8.84
C TYR A 375 -13.64 -51.50 8.89
N ILE A 376 -13.08 -50.31 8.66
CA ILE A 376 -13.86 -49.06 8.62
C ILE A 376 -14.82 -49.08 7.43
N LEU A 377 -14.37 -49.52 6.26
CA LEU A 377 -15.19 -49.55 5.05
C LEU A 377 -16.28 -50.62 5.10
N GLU A 378 -16.05 -51.76 5.75
CA GLU A 378 -17.08 -52.77 6.01
C GLU A 378 -18.22 -52.24 6.90
N ARG A 379 -17.92 -51.28 7.79
CA ARG A 379 -18.87 -50.72 8.75
C ARG A 379 -19.51 -49.41 8.31
N THR A 380 -18.99 -48.77 7.28
CA THR A 380 -19.41 -47.44 6.84
C THR A 380 -20.23 -47.55 5.56
N SER A 381 -21.52 -47.24 5.64
CA SER A 381 -22.39 -47.08 4.46
C SER A 381 -22.43 -45.65 3.92
N LEU A 382 -21.72 -44.72 4.56
CA LEU A 382 -21.66 -43.32 4.18
C LEU A 382 -20.71 -43.13 2.99
N PRO A 383 -20.96 -42.13 2.11
CA PRO A 383 -20.07 -41.80 0.99
C PRO A 383 -18.77 -41.10 1.43
N TYR A 384 -18.46 -41.10 2.73
CA TYR A 384 -17.28 -40.48 3.31
C TYR A 384 -16.85 -41.20 4.60
N VAL A 385 -15.57 -41.06 4.94
CA VAL A 385 -14.99 -41.43 6.24
C VAL A 385 -14.50 -40.16 6.93
N GLN A 386 -14.92 -39.93 8.16
CA GLN A 386 -14.49 -38.79 8.95
C GLN A 386 -13.14 -39.08 9.59
N ILE A 387 -12.07 -38.39 9.20
CA ILE A 387 -10.73 -38.63 9.77
C ILE A 387 -10.58 -37.94 11.14
N GLN A 388 -11.06 -36.69 11.23
CA GLN A 388 -10.97 -35.82 12.41
C GLN A 388 -12.27 -35.00 12.53
N SER A 389 -12.49 -34.30 13.65
CA SER A 389 -13.62 -33.36 13.76
C SER A 389 -13.61 -32.38 12.57
N GLY A 390 -14.72 -32.33 11.82
CA GLY A 390 -14.86 -31.44 10.66
C GLY A 390 -14.13 -31.85 9.37
N LEU A 391 -13.24 -32.87 9.39
CA LEU A 391 -12.50 -33.32 8.19
C LEU A 391 -12.99 -34.69 7.72
N ARG A 392 -13.42 -34.76 6.45
CA ARG A 392 -13.97 -35.96 5.82
C ARG A 392 -13.23 -36.28 4.53
N LEU A 393 -12.95 -37.56 4.31
CA LEU A 393 -12.48 -38.10 3.05
C LEU A 393 -13.60 -38.82 2.32
N GLN A 394 -13.62 -38.67 1.00
CA GLN A 394 -14.56 -39.36 0.13
C GLN A 394 -14.35 -40.88 0.11
N VAL A 395 -15.47 -41.59 -0.03
CA VAL A 395 -15.52 -43.02 -0.36
C VAL A 395 -16.07 -43.16 -1.76
N ILE A 396 -15.29 -43.74 -2.66
CA ILE A 396 -15.66 -44.05 -4.04
C ILE A 396 -15.97 -45.54 -4.17
N PRO A 397 -16.90 -45.94 -5.07
CA PRO A 397 -17.31 -47.34 -5.21
C PRO A 397 -16.17 -48.24 -5.72
N ASP A 398 -15.47 -47.80 -6.76
CA ASP A 398 -14.48 -48.59 -7.51
C ASP A 398 -13.38 -47.69 -8.13
N PHE A 399 -12.44 -48.30 -8.87
CA PHE A 399 -11.37 -47.58 -9.56
C PHE A 399 -11.89 -46.76 -10.75
N GLU A 400 -13.00 -47.15 -11.38
CA GLU A 400 -13.59 -46.40 -12.50
C GLU A 400 -14.10 -45.02 -12.06
N ALA A 401 -14.57 -44.89 -10.82
CA ALA A 401 -14.96 -43.62 -10.23
C ALA A 401 -13.77 -42.72 -9.81
N LEU A 402 -12.54 -43.24 -9.74
CA LEU A 402 -11.36 -42.53 -9.24
C LEU A 402 -11.04 -41.24 -10.03
N PRO A 403 -11.09 -41.20 -11.38
CA PRO A 403 -10.79 -39.98 -12.14
C PRO A 403 -11.74 -38.80 -11.85
N PHE A 404 -12.95 -39.11 -11.35
CA PHE A 404 -14.04 -38.16 -11.08
C PHE A 404 -14.15 -37.75 -9.60
N CYS A 405 -13.23 -38.23 -8.76
CA CYS A 405 -13.21 -37.91 -7.34
C CYS A 405 -12.82 -36.43 -7.07
N GLN A 406 -13.05 -35.95 -5.85
CA GLN A 406 -12.54 -34.66 -5.38
C GLN A 406 -11.02 -34.71 -5.27
N ARG A 407 -10.34 -34.24 -6.32
CA ARG A 407 -8.88 -34.38 -6.48
C ARG A 407 -8.09 -33.62 -5.41
N GLY A 408 -8.61 -32.51 -4.88
CA GLY A 408 -7.93 -31.67 -3.89
C GLY A 408 -7.85 -32.31 -2.49
N GLN A 409 -8.76 -33.20 -2.13
CA GLN A 409 -8.64 -34.03 -0.90
C GLN A 409 -7.33 -34.83 -0.87
N SER A 410 -6.76 -35.11 -2.04
CA SER A 410 -5.53 -35.87 -2.26
C SER A 410 -5.54 -37.30 -1.71
N ALA A 411 -6.73 -37.82 -1.41
CA ALA A 411 -6.96 -39.19 -1.02
C ALA A 411 -8.43 -39.61 -1.26
N ALA A 412 -8.66 -40.90 -1.49
CA ALA A 412 -9.99 -41.49 -1.63
C ALA A 412 -9.99 -42.94 -1.14
N PHE A 413 -11.03 -43.33 -0.40
CA PHE A 413 -11.26 -44.73 -0.02
C PHE A 413 -12.04 -45.46 -1.11
N ILE A 414 -11.68 -46.72 -1.39
CA ILE A 414 -12.34 -47.55 -2.41
C ILE A 414 -13.14 -48.63 -1.72
N ALA A 415 -14.47 -48.54 -1.82
CA ALA A 415 -15.40 -49.42 -1.12
C ALA A 415 -15.30 -50.88 -1.58
N SER A 416 -15.28 -51.12 -2.90
CA SER A 416 -15.24 -52.48 -3.48
C SER A 416 -14.03 -53.31 -3.07
N ARG A 417 -12.90 -52.66 -2.77
CA ARG A 417 -11.62 -53.32 -2.48
C ARG A 417 -11.09 -53.11 -1.06
N GLY A 418 -11.73 -52.23 -0.27
CA GLY A 418 -11.34 -52.01 1.12
C GLY A 418 -9.96 -51.35 1.28
N MET A 419 -9.59 -50.43 0.39
CA MET A 419 -8.26 -49.79 0.36
C MET A 419 -8.34 -48.27 0.22
N LEU A 420 -7.24 -47.58 0.51
CA LEU A 420 -7.08 -46.14 0.38
C LEU A 420 -6.12 -45.83 -0.77
N VAL A 421 -6.48 -44.90 -1.65
CA VAL A 421 -5.55 -44.33 -2.64
C VAL A 421 -5.18 -42.93 -2.18
N VAL A 422 -3.89 -42.64 -2.07
CA VAL A 422 -3.35 -41.32 -1.69
C VAL A 422 -2.50 -40.80 -2.84
N TRP A 423 -2.57 -39.51 -3.13
CA TRP A 423 -1.74 -38.86 -4.14
C TRP A 423 -1.16 -37.54 -3.67
N GLN A 424 -0.02 -37.14 -4.24
CA GLN A 424 0.65 -35.87 -3.98
C GLN A 424 1.63 -35.52 -5.12
N ASP A 425 2.06 -34.26 -5.17
CA ASP A 425 3.08 -33.76 -6.10
C ASP A 425 4.51 -34.13 -5.66
N ASP A 426 4.78 -34.19 -4.35
CA ASP A 426 6.09 -34.57 -3.80
C ASP A 426 6.04 -35.99 -3.19
N PRO A 427 6.92 -36.92 -3.60
CA PRO A 427 7.04 -38.25 -3.03
C PRO A 427 7.18 -38.28 -1.49
N LYS A 428 7.85 -37.29 -0.89
CA LYS A 428 8.00 -37.22 0.57
C LYS A 428 6.68 -36.84 1.25
N LEU A 429 6.00 -35.82 0.71
CA LEU A 429 4.70 -35.37 1.22
C LEU A 429 3.61 -36.43 1.03
N LEU A 430 3.75 -37.30 0.02
CA LEU A 430 2.88 -38.46 -0.18
C LEU A 430 2.94 -39.43 1.01
N LEU A 431 4.15 -39.77 1.46
CA LEU A 431 4.35 -40.64 2.63
C LEU A 431 3.84 -40.00 3.91
N GLU A 432 4.15 -38.73 4.14
CA GLU A 432 3.67 -37.98 5.31
C GLU A 432 2.14 -37.91 5.35
N ARG A 433 1.49 -37.75 4.19
CA ARG A 433 0.02 -37.73 4.08
C ARG A 433 -0.59 -39.10 4.36
N ALA A 434 -0.03 -40.16 3.79
CA ALA A 434 -0.49 -41.52 4.05
C ALA A 434 -0.37 -41.87 5.54
N GLU A 435 0.76 -41.55 6.16
CA GLU A 435 1.00 -41.75 7.58
C GLU A 435 0.02 -40.95 8.45
N PHE A 436 -0.25 -39.69 8.10
CA PHE A 436 -1.24 -38.86 8.77
C PHE A 436 -2.65 -39.48 8.74
N ILE A 437 -3.12 -39.90 7.55
CA ILE A 437 -4.47 -40.48 7.41
C ILE A 437 -4.58 -41.75 8.25
N ILE A 438 -3.60 -42.66 8.16
CA ILE A 438 -3.60 -43.93 8.91
C ILE A 438 -3.56 -43.67 10.41
N ASN A 439 -2.69 -42.78 10.89
CA ASN A 439 -2.58 -42.45 12.31
C ASN A 439 -3.88 -41.85 12.85
N ALA A 440 -4.56 -41.03 12.06
CA ALA A 440 -5.82 -40.44 12.48
C ALA A 440 -6.98 -41.46 12.46
N LEU A 441 -7.03 -42.39 11.49
CA LEU A 441 -7.96 -43.53 11.55
C LEU A 441 -7.72 -44.43 12.77
N MET A 442 -6.45 -44.68 13.12
CA MET A 442 -6.08 -45.42 14.31
C MET A 442 -6.55 -44.74 15.60
N ARG A 443 -6.41 -43.41 15.69
CA ARG A 443 -6.94 -42.63 16.82
C ARG A 443 -8.46 -42.75 16.92
N MET A 444 -9.17 -42.70 15.79
CA MET A 444 -10.63 -42.83 15.78
C MET A 444 -11.10 -44.19 16.29
N MET A 445 -10.45 -45.28 15.88
CA MET A 445 -10.85 -46.63 16.30
C MET A 445 -10.41 -46.95 17.74
N CYS A 446 -9.17 -46.63 18.09
CA CYS A 446 -8.59 -47.02 19.39
C CYS A 446 -8.87 -46.01 20.52
N GLY A 447 -9.15 -44.74 20.21
CA GLY A 447 -9.42 -43.72 21.23
C GLY A 447 -10.71 -43.99 22.03
N ALA A 448 -11.75 -44.51 21.36
CA ALA A 448 -13.04 -44.79 21.99
C ALA A 448 -13.04 -46.01 22.93
N GLU A 449 -12.21 -47.02 22.68
CA GLU A 449 -12.16 -48.26 23.47
C GLU A 449 -11.30 -48.16 24.74
N TYR A 450 -10.32 -47.25 24.77
CA TYR A 450 -9.36 -47.15 25.88
C TYR A 450 -9.50 -45.88 26.74
N GLY A 451 -10.50 -45.01 26.48
CA GLY A 451 -10.77 -43.84 27.31
C GLY A 451 -9.67 -42.78 27.29
N TYR A 452 -8.88 -42.72 26.22
CA TYR A 452 -7.83 -41.71 26.06
C TYR A 452 -8.46 -40.37 25.67
N ASP A 453 -8.35 -39.37 26.55
CA ASP A 453 -8.67 -37.98 26.22
C ASP A 453 -7.70 -37.48 25.15
N ALA A 454 -8.15 -36.63 24.23
CA ALA A 454 -7.35 -36.10 23.10
C ALA A 454 -6.07 -35.32 23.51
N LYS A 455 -5.77 -35.22 24.80
CA LYS A 455 -4.59 -34.57 25.40
C LYS A 455 -3.60 -35.56 26.02
N ASP A 456 -3.75 -36.86 25.81
CA ASP A 456 -2.87 -37.83 26.45
C ASP A 456 -1.45 -37.82 25.83
N VAL A 457 -0.51 -37.24 26.57
CA VAL A 457 0.91 -37.00 26.19
C VAL A 457 1.63 -38.31 25.80
N ASN A 458 1.12 -39.46 26.25
CA ASN A 458 1.67 -40.77 25.90
C ASN A 458 1.26 -41.22 24.48
N LEU A 459 0.12 -40.77 23.95
CA LEU A 459 -0.32 -41.09 22.59
C LEU A 459 0.39 -40.21 21.54
N GLU A 460 0.68 -38.95 21.87
CA GLU A 460 1.50 -38.04 21.04
C GLU A 460 2.95 -38.53 20.88
N LYS A 461 3.54 -39.14 21.92
CA LYS A 461 4.87 -39.75 21.85
C LYS A 461 4.95 -40.98 20.95
N VAL A 462 3.84 -41.69 20.75
CA VAL A 462 3.77 -42.93 19.97
C VAL A 462 3.33 -42.69 18.53
N LEU A 463 2.39 -41.76 18.29
CA LEU A 463 1.83 -41.46 16.96
C LEU A 463 2.42 -40.22 16.28
N GLY A 464 3.29 -39.47 16.97
CA GLY A 464 3.88 -38.21 16.49
C GLY A 464 2.91 -37.02 16.56
N ASN A 465 3.47 -35.80 16.50
CA ASN A 465 2.70 -34.56 16.39
C ASN A 465 1.85 -34.57 15.11
N ASN A 466 0.60 -34.08 15.17
CA ASN A 466 -0.24 -33.87 13.98
C ASN A 466 0.48 -32.90 13.01
N PRO A 467 0.97 -33.32 11.83
CA PRO A 467 1.66 -32.42 10.90
C PRO A 467 0.66 -31.59 10.07
N MET A 468 -0.62 -31.96 10.10
CA MET A 468 -1.65 -31.35 9.26
C MET A 468 -2.87 -30.94 10.11
N VAL A 469 -2.92 -29.64 10.38
CA VAL A 469 -4.03 -28.80 10.85
C VAL A 469 -4.45 -28.98 12.33
N ASP A 470 -4.17 -27.94 13.15
CA ASP A 470 -4.87 -27.66 14.41
C ASP A 470 -6.31 -27.18 14.10
N VAL A 471 -7.16 -28.06 13.55
CA VAL A 471 -8.61 -27.78 13.44
C VAL A 471 -9.24 -27.77 14.84
N GLU A 472 -8.69 -28.54 15.77
CA GLU A 472 -9.26 -28.82 17.10
C GLU A 472 -9.33 -27.61 18.04
N GLU A 473 -8.48 -26.59 17.89
CA GLU A 473 -8.57 -25.39 18.75
C GLU A 473 -9.75 -24.50 18.38
N ASN A 474 -10.18 -24.48 17.11
CA ASN A 474 -11.23 -23.58 16.63
C ASN A 474 -12.64 -24.18 16.74
N ASP A 475 -12.78 -25.52 16.66
CA ASP A 475 -14.07 -26.20 16.85
C ASP A 475 -14.60 -26.09 18.29
N LYS A 476 -13.72 -25.98 19.31
CA LYS A 476 -14.13 -25.83 20.72
C LYS A 476 -14.92 -24.54 21.00
N VAL A 477 -14.80 -23.53 20.14
CA VAL A 477 -15.57 -22.27 20.24
C VAL A 477 -17.03 -22.49 19.83
N PHE A 478 -17.30 -23.48 18.96
CA PHE A 478 -18.65 -23.82 18.49
C PHE A 478 -19.54 -24.37 19.60
N ASP A 479 -19.00 -25.24 20.47
CA ASP A 479 -19.74 -25.86 21.57
C ASP A 479 -20.03 -24.91 22.74
N ALA A 480 -19.17 -23.91 22.99
CA ALA A 480 -19.34 -23.00 24.12
C ALA A 480 -20.39 -21.89 23.87
N THR A 481 -20.68 -21.57 22.60
CA THR A 481 -21.57 -20.48 22.21
C THR A 481 -22.74 -21.00 21.39
N GLY A 482 -23.69 -21.63 22.08
CA GLY A 482 -24.87 -22.26 21.49
C GLY A 482 -25.50 -21.45 20.37
N GLY A 483 -25.29 -21.91 19.13
CA GLY A 483 -26.13 -21.76 17.95
C GLY A 483 -26.65 -20.38 17.50
N LYS A 484 -26.36 -19.26 18.17
CA LYS A 484 -26.86 -17.95 17.73
C LYS A 484 -25.93 -17.36 16.68
N ASP A 485 -26.48 -17.03 15.52
CA ASP A 485 -25.79 -16.28 14.46
C ASP A 485 -25.22 -14.98 15.02
N GLU A 486 -24.02 -14.57 14.56
CA GLU A 486 -23.51 -13.24 14.88
C GLU A 486 -24.55 -12.21 14.43
N GLY A 487 -25.08 -11.43 15.37
CA GLY A 487 -26.01 -10.35 15.05
C GLY A 487 -25.37 -9.32 14.09
N PRO A 488 -26.18 -8.43 13.49
CA PRO A 488 -25.69 -7.45 12.53
C PRO A 488 -24.56 -6.60 13.13
N ARG A 489 -23.41 -6.57 12.44
CA ARG A 489 -22.22 -5.88 12.91
C ARG A 489 -22.42 -4.37 12.91
N GLY A 490 -22.21 -3.75 14.07
CA GLY A 490 -22.36 -2.30 14.24
C GLY A 490 -21.32 -1.48 13.46
N MET A 491 -21.70 -0.27 13.07
CA MET A 491 -20.78 0.73 12.51
C MET A 491 -20.06 1.46 13.65
N LYS A 492 -18.73 1.55 13.58
CA LYS A 492 -17.93 2.39 14.47
C LYS A 492 -17.87 3.82 13.89
N LEU A 493 -17.83 4.84 14.75
CA LEU A 493 -17.87 6.25 14.34
C LEU A 493 -16.58 7.03 14.67
N TRP A 494 -15.53 6.34 15.12
CA TRP A 494 -14.27 6.98 15.51
C TRP A 494 -13.63 7.72 14.33
N GLN A 495 -13.58 7.07 13.17
CA GLN A 495 -13.04 7.71 11.98
C GLN A 495 -13.87 8.92 11.54
N ALA A 496 -15.21 8.86 11.66
CA ALA A 496 -16.06 10.00 11.37
C ALA A 496 -15.79 11.17 12.34
N ALA A 497 -15.56 10.89 13.62
CA ALA A 497 -15.17 11.89 14.61
C ALA A 497 -13.79 12.51 14.27
N TYR A 498 -12.79 11.69 13.92
CA TYR A 498 -11.46 12.17 13.52
C TYR A 498 -11.50 13.00 12.25
N CYS A 499 -12.32 12.60 11.27
CA CYS A 499 -12.58 13.38 10.07
C CYS A 499 -13.21 14.74 10.42
N GLY A 500 -14.22 14.76 11.30
CA GLY A 500 -14.85 16.00 11.77
C GLY A 500 -13.85 16.93 12.48
N MET A 501 -13.00 16.38 13.35
CA MET A 501 -11.92 17.13 14.00
C MET A 501 -10.89 17.68 12.99
N SER A 502 -10.57 16.91 11.95
CA SER A 502 -9.64 17.34 10.89
C SER A 502 -10.21 18.50 10.08
N ILE A 503 -11.50 18.42 9.71
CA ILE A 503 -12.21 19.51 9.02
C ILE A 503 -12.32 20.74 9.93
N LEU A 504 -12.58 20.57 11.22
CA LEU A 504 -12.63 21.66 12.19
C LEU A 504 -11.27 22.36 12.28
N LEU A 505 -10.19 21.60 12.41
CA LEU A 505 -8.83 22.13 12.51
C LEU A 505 -8.41 22.85 11.22
N LEU A 506 -8.74 22.26 10.07
CA LEU A 506 -8.54 22.87 8.75
C LEU A 506 -9.30 24.19 8.61
N THR A 507 -10.58 24.19 8.95
CA THR A 507 -11.45 25.37 8.88
C THR A 507 -10.98 26.46 9.83
N ALA A 508 -10.55 26.11 11.04
CA ALA A 508 -9.99 27.05 12.00
C ALA A 508 -8.66 27.64 11.52
N ALA A 509 -7.74 26.80 11.00
CA ALA A 509 -6.45 27.25 10.51
C ALA A 509 -6.58 28.18 9.30
N ILE A 510 -7.30 27.74 8.25
CA ILE A 510 -7.55 28.55 7.06
C ILE A 510 -8.40 29.77 7.40
N GLY A 511 -9.46 29.60 8.20
CA GLY A 511 -10.34 30.69 8.64
C GLY A 511 -9.62 31.76 9.46
N SER A 512 -8.63 31.39 10.28
CA SER A 512 -7.82 32.36 11.02
C SER A 512 -6.98 33.25 10.10
N GLY A 513 -6.39 32.67 9.04
CA GLY A 513 -5.66 33.43 8.03
C GLY A 513 -6.57 34.39 7.25
N TRP A 514 -7.76 33.89 6.84
CA TRP A 514 -8.75 34.73 6.15
C TRP A 514 -9.36 35.81 7.04
N ARG A 515 -9.56 35.54 8.34
CA ARG A 515 -10.01 36.54 9.31
C ARG A 515 -9.03 37.72 9.38
N GLN A 516 -7.73 37.46 9.38
CA GLN A 516 -6.72 38.54 9.40
C GLN A 516 -6.80 39.41 8.15
N ILE A 517 -6.92 38.80 6.97
CA ILE A 517 -7.09 39.52 5.70
C ILE A 517 -8.39 40.34 5.72
N ALA A 518 -9.50 39.75 6.19
CA ALA A 518 -10.79 40.43 6.27
C ALA A 518 -10.74 41.65 7.21
N ILE A 519 -10.09 41.53 8.37
CA ILE A 519 -9.92 42.67 9.30
C ILE A 519 -9.10 43.79 8.65
N GLN A 520 -8.01 43.45 7.96
CA GLN A 520 -7.15 44.43 7.28
C GLN A 520 -7.90 45.19 6.18
N GLU A 521 -8.70 44.49 5.36
CA GLU A 521 -9.49 45.10 4.29
C GLU A 521 -10.65 45.97 4.82
N VAL A 522 -11.24 45.62 5.98
CA VAL A 522 -12.27 46.45 6.63
C VAL A 522 -11.68 47.71 7.24
N GLN A 523 -10.46 47.64 7.80
CA GLN A 523 -9.80 48.78 8.44
C GLN A 523 -9.17 49.76 7.44
N ALA A 524 -8.71 49.28 6.28
CA ALA A 524 -8.13 50.11 5.23
C ALA A 524 -8.51 49.58 3.83
N PRO A 525 -9.68 49.96 3.30
CA PRO A 525 -10.16 49.50 1.99
C PRO A 525 -9.31 50.14 0.89
N SER A 526 -8.18 49.51 0.57
CA SER A 526 -7.26 50.04 -0.45
C SER A 526 -7.10 49.08 -1.64
N HIS A 527 -7.30 47.76 -1.50
CA HIS A 527 -7.19 46.82 -2.62
C HIS A 527 -8.08 45.57 -2.50
N LEU A 528 -9.32 45.65 -3.01
CA LEU A 528 -10.21 44.48 -3.22
C LEU A 528 -9.58 43.31 -4.00
N LEU A 529 -8.44 43.55 -4.69
CA LEU A 529 -7.67 42.54 -5.39
C LEU A 529 -7.20 41.38 -4.49
N ARG A 530 -7.02 41.59 -3.17
CA ARG A 530 -6.69 40.50 -2.24
C ARG A 530 -7.76 39.40 -2.18
N LEU A 531 -9.01 39.75 -2.44
CA LEU A 531 -10.12 38.77 -2.50
C LEU A 531 -9.94 37.76 -3.64
N LEU A 532 -9.09 38.03 -4.64
CA LEU A 532 -8.77 37.06 -5.70
C LEU A 532 -8.10 35.80 -5.14
N PHE A 533 -7.45 35.86 -3.97
CA PHE A 533 -6.90 34.66 -3.33
C PHE A 533 -7.98 33.65 -2.92
N LEU A 534 -9.27 34.03 -2.88
CA LEU A 534 -10.38 33.08 -2.65
C LEU A 534 -10.46 32.01 -3.74
N VAL A 535 -9.98 32.30 -4.95
CA VAL A 535 -9.88 31.32 -6.03
C VAL A 535 -8.92 30.18 -5.68
N CYS A 536 -7.88 30.45 -4.88
CA CYS A 536 -6.92 29.44 -4.43
C CYS A 536 -7.44 28.59 -3.27
N LEU A 537 -8.51 29.01 -2.59
CA LEU A 537 -9.03 28.38 -1.38
C LEU A 537 -9.40 26.90 -1.58
N PRO A 538 -10.12 26.48 -2.64
CA PRO A 538 -10.47 25.08 -2.83
C PRO A 538 -9.23 24.19 -2.99
N ALA A 539 -8.22 24.65 -3.74
CA ALA A 539 -6.97 23.95 -3.90
C ALA A 539 -6.19 23.87 -2.57
N GLN A 540 -6.14 24.98 -1.82
CA GLN A 540 -5.50 25.01 -0.51
C GLN A 540 -6.17 24.04 0.48
N VAL A 541 -7.49 24.02 0.56
CA VAL A 541 -8.28 23.10 1.39
C VAL A 541 -7.96 21.65 0.99
N TRP A 542 -7.99 21.34 -0.30
CA TRP A 542 -7.79 19.97 -0.76
C TRP A 542 -6.35 19.45 -0.52
N LEU A 543 -5.34 20.27 -0.82
CA LEU A 543 -3.93 19.90 -0.62
C LEU A 543 -3.54 19.79 0.86
N SER A 544 -4.18 20.57 1.74
CA SER A 544 -3.88 20.56 3.19
C SER A 544 -4.71 19.56 3.99
N LEU A 545 -5.81 19.04 3.45
CA LEU A 545 -6.71 18.13 4.14
C LEU A 545 -5.99 16.90 4.73
N PHE A 546 -5.11 16.28 3.95
CA PHE A 546 -4.32 15.13 4.41
C PHE A 546 -3.37 15.47 5.56
N PHE A 547 -2.77 16.67 5.53
CA PHE A 547 -1.89 17.12 6.62
C PHE A 547 -2.66 17.18 7.95
N PHE A 548 -3.85 17.78 7.96
CA PHE A 548 -4.67 17.84 9.18
C PHE A 548 -5.22 16.48 9.59
N GLN A 549 -5.57 15.62 8.63
CA GLN A 549 -5.94 14.24 8.92
C GLN A 549 -4.79 13.45 9.54
N ALA A 550 -3.55 13.66 9.09
CA ALA A 550 -2.37 13.04 9.69
C ALA A 550 -2.13 13.55 11.12
N VAL A 551 -2.30 14.85 11.39
CA VAL A 551 -2.20 15.42 12.74
C VAL A 551 -3.21 14.76 13.69
N VAL A 552 -4.49 14.78 13.34
CA VAL A 552 -5.55 14.19 14.18
C VAL A 552 -5.38 12.69 14.30
N GLY A 553 -5.06 12.00 13.20
CA GLY A 553 -4.84 10.55 13.17
C GLY A 553 -3.67 10.13 14.06
N ASN A 554 -2.55 10.85 14.04
CA ASN A 554 -1.41 10.53 14.89
C ASN A 554 -1.73 10.76 16.39
N ILE A 555 -2.46 11.84 16.72
CA ILE A 555 -2.91 12.08 18.10
C ILE A 555 -3.88 10.97 18.54
N ALA A 556 -4.80 10.56 17.65
CA ALA A 556 -5.76 9.50 17.92
C ALA A 556 -5.10 8.12 18.13
N GLN A 557 -4.01 7.83 17.43
CA GLN A 557 -3.24 6.60 17.66
C GLN A 557 -2.54 6.59 19.02
N ILE A 558 -2.06 7.75 19.49
CA ILE A 558 -1.39 7.86 20.80
C ILE A 558 -2.40 7.79 21.95
N PHE A 559 -3.48 8.59 21.89
CA PHE A 559 -4.41 8.78 23.02
C PHE A 559 -5.81 8.23 22.79
N GLY A 560 -6.21 8.01 21.55
CA GLY A 560 -7.54 7.51 21.20
C GLY A 560 -7.70 6.02 21.50
N PRO A 561 -8.92 5.48 21.38
CA PRO A 561 -9.19 4.06 21.59
C PRO A 561 -8.45 3.18 20.56
N THR A 562 -8.04 2.00 21.00
CA THR A 562 -7.43 0.95 20.16
C THR A 562 -8.19 -0.37 20.23
N SER A 563 -9.17 -0.50 21.13
CA SER A 563 -9.95 -1.73 21.31
C SER A 563 -10.71 -2.14 20.05
N GLN A 564 -11.09 -1.17 19.20
CA GLN A 564 -11.77 -1.43 17.93
C GLN A 564 -10.94 -2.28 16.96
N MET A 565 -9.62 -2.30 17.07
CA MET A 565 -8.75 -3.12 16.21
C MET A 565 -8.85 -4.62 16.53
N ASN A 566 -9.39 -4.98 17.70
CA ASN A 566 -9.58 -6.35 18.14
C ASN A 566 -11.05 -6.81 18.05
N ASP A 567 -11.95 -5.95 17.59
CA ASP A 567 -13.38 -6.23 17.50
C ASP A 567 -13.87 -6.20 16.06
N ASN A 568 -14.93 -6.97 15.78
CA ASN A 568 -15.57 -6.96 14.48
C ASN A 568 -16.49 -5.73 14.37
N SER A 569 -16.50 -5.12 13.19
CA SER A 569 -17.38 -4.01 12.81
C SER A 569 -17.90 -4.21 11.39
N ARG A 570 -18.74 -3.30 10.90
CA ARG A 570 -19.30 -3.38 9.55
C ARG A 570 -18.23 -3.52 8.45
N TYR A 571 -17.14 -2.74 8.51
CA TYR A 571 -16.09 -2.70 7.48
C TYR A 571 -14.80 -3.45 7.89
N TYR A 572 -14.73 -4.01 9.10
CA TYR A 572 -13.50 -4.60 9.64
C TYR A 572 -13.77 -5.92 10.37
N SER A 573 -12.94 -6.92 10.13
CA SER A 573 -12.95 -8.23 10.80
C SER A 573 -11.61 -8.45 11.50
N GLY A 574 -11.56 -8.09 12.79
CA GLY A 574 -10.40 -8.33 13.66
C GLY A 574 -10.35 -9.75 14.21
N LYS A 575 -11.52 -10.39 14.39
CA LYS A 575 -11.68 -11.76 14.88
C LYS A 575 -12.19 -12.65 13.74
N PRO A 576 -11.77 -13.93 13.69
CA PRO A 576 -12.25 -14.85 12.68
C PRO A 576 -13.77 -15.07 12.82
N PRO A 577 -14.50 -15.25 11.71
CA PRO A 577 -15.93 -15.55 11.77
C PRO A 577 -16.18 -16.92 12.39
N LYS A 578 -17.41 -17.12 12.86
CA LYS A 578 -17.89 -18.47 13.16
C LYS A 578 -17.88 -19.30 11.89
N ARG A 579 -17.22 -20.46 11.90
CA ARG A 579 -17.13 -21.32 10.72
C ARG A 579 -18.49 -21.93 10.39
N LEU A 580 -18.84 -21.98 9.11
CA LEU A 580 -19.97 -22.75 8.64
C LEU A 580 -19.67 -24.24 8.82
N HIS A 581 -20.64 -24.98 9.35
CA HIS A 581 -20.54 -26.42 9.47
C HIS A 581 -21.41 -27.09 8.42
N ARG A 582 -20.84 -28.02 7.65
CA ARG A 582 -21.51 -28.71 6.54
C ARG A 582 -22.86 -29.30 6.93
N ASP A 583 -22.96 -29.90 8.13
CA ASP A 583 -24.18 -30.57 8.56
C ASP A 583 -25.26 -29.61 9.09
N THR A 584 -24.85 -28.43 9.57
CA THR A 584 -25.77 -27.44 10.18
C THR A 584 -26.17 -26.34 9.19
N PHE A 585 -25.37 -26.09 8.15
CA PHE A 585 -25.59 -25.02 7.19
C PHE A 585 -26.81 -25.27 6.28
N GLY A 586 -27.23 -26.52 6.12
CA GLY A 586 -28.44 -26.88 5.35
C GLY A 586 -28.29 -26.76 3.82
N LYS A 587 -27.10 -26.41 3.33
CA LYS A 587 -26.72 -26.32 1.90
C LYS A 587 -25.29 -26.81 1.72
N PRO A 588 -24.87 -27.22 0.50
CA PRO A 588 -23.47 -27.46 0.22
C PRO A 588 -22.65 -26.18 0.46
N LEU A 589 -21.40 -26.36 0.89
CA LEU A 589 -20.49 -25.23 1.03
C LEU A 589 -20.21 -24.63 -0.36
N PRO A 590 -20.21 -23.28 -0.49
CA PRO A 590 -19.99 -22.58 -1.76
C PRO A 590 -18.73 -22.99 -2.54
N HIS A 591 -18.79 -22.94 -3.87
CA HIS A 591 -17.62 -23.19 -4.70
C HIS A 591 -16.72 -21.94 -4.75
N VAL A 592 -15.41 -22.11 -4.54
CA VAL A 592 -14.44 -21.01 -4.61
C VAL A 592 -13.50 -21.18 -5.80
N THR A 593 -13.47 -20.22 -6.70
CA THR A 593 -12.50 -20.19 -7.81
C THR A 593 -11.33 -19.30 -7.46
N VAL A 594 -10.12 -19.84 -7.49
CA VAL A 594 -8.90 -19.05 -7.36
C VAL A 594 -8.53 -18.48 -8.73
N GLN A 595 -8.73 -17.17 -8.92
CA GLN A 595 -8.37 -16.48 -10.16
C GLN A 595 -6.97 -15.88 -10.03
N MET A 596 -6.08 -16.22 -10.98
CA MET A 596 -4.69 -15.76 -10.99
C MET A 596 -4.29 -15.24 -12.38
N PRO A 597 -4.18 -13.91 -12.58
CA PRO A 597 -3.64 -13.35 -13.81
C PRO A 597 -2.12 -13.53 -13.87
N VAL A 598 -1.62 -14.02 -15.01
CA VAL A 598 -0.21 -14.26 -15.30
C VAL A 598 0.16 -13.57 -16.61
N TYR A 599 1.39 -13.07 -16.71
CA TYR A 599 2.00 -12.55 -17.92
C TYR A 599 3.37 -13.21 -18.16
N LYS A 600 4.48 -12.54 -17.80
CA LYS A 600 5.84 -12.99 -18.10
C LYS A 600 6.56 -13.65 -16.92
N GLU A 601 5.85 -13.94 -15.85
CA GLU A 601 6.42 -14.52 -14.65
C GLU A 601 6.98 -15.92 -14.91
N GLY A 602 8.09 -16.25 -14.25
CA GLY A 602 8.76 -17.54 -14.38
C GLY A 602 7.93 -18.68 -13.79
N LEU A 603 7.89 -19.82 -14.49
CA LEU A 603 7.13 -20.99 -14.07
C LEU A 603 7.62 -21.54 -12.71
N ARG A 604 8.94 -21.76 -12.58
CA ARG A 604 9.55 -22.39 -11.41
C ARG A 604 9.73 -21.45 -10.21
N THR A 605 10.02 -20.19 -10.49
CA THR A 605 10.39 -19.17 -9.48
C THR A 605 9.16 -18.51 -8.85
N VAL A 606 8.10 -18.31 -9.61
CA VAL A 606 6.93 -17.51 -9.20
C VAL A 606 5.66 -18.36 -9.17
N ILE A 607 5.28 -18.95 -10.31
CA ILE A 607 3.98 -19.62 -10.47
C ILE A 607 3.89 -20.90 -9.64
N GLU A 608 4.86 -21.81 -9.75
CA GLU A 608 4.85 -23.11 -9.07
C GLU A 608 4.77 -22.99 -7.53
N PRO A 609 5.57 -22.14 -6.86
CA PRO A 609 5.42 -21.89 -5.43
C PRO A 609 4.05 -21.34 -5.02
N THR A 610 3.43 -20.49 -5.84
CA THR A 610 2.09 -19.93 -5.58
C THR A 610 1.03 -21.02 -5.70
N VAL A 611 1.07 -21.82 -6.77
CA VAL A 611 0.17 -22.96 -6.98
C VAL A 611 0.29 -23.98 -5.84
N ARG A 612 1.50 -24.27 -5.35
CA ARG A 612 1.67 -25.16 -4.17
C ARG A 612 0.97 -24.62 -2.93
N SER A 613 1.11 -23.32 -2.65
CA SER A 613 0.43 -22.66 -1.53
C SER A 613 -1.09 -22.75 -1.67
N LEU A 614 -1.61 -22.51 -2.88
CA LEU A 614 -3.04 -22.58 -3.19
C LEU A 614 -3.60 -24.00 -3.07
N LYS A 615 -2.89 -25.01 -3.58
CA LYS A 615 -3.31 -26.42 -3.48
C LYS A 615 -3.40 -26.89 -2.02
N GLN A 616 -2.53 -26.41 -1.14
CA GLN A 616 -2.66 -26.67 0.29
C GLN A 616 -3.95 -26.08 0.86
N ALA A 617 -4.31 -24.86 0.47
CA ALA A 617 -5.55 -24.23 0.92
C ALA A 617 -6.81 -24.89 0.38
N ILE A 618 -6.79 -25.27 -0.90
CA ILE A 618 -7.87 -26.03 -1.55
C ILE A 618 -8.05 -27.40 -0.88
N SER A 619 -6.94 -28.11 -0.62
CA SER A 619 -6.97 -29.43 0.05
C SER A 619 -7.64 -29.35 1.42
N THR A 620 -7.32 -28.33 2.23
CA THR A 620 -7.99 -28.13 3.52
C THR A 620 -9.49 -27.84 3.36
N TYR A 621 -9.86 -27.00 2.39
CA TYR A 621 -11.27 -26.64 2.16
C TYR A 621 -12.12 -27.81 1.65
N GLU A 622 -11.58 -28.64 0.75
CA GLU A 622 -12.27 -29.84 0.26
C GLU A 622 -12.46 -30.90 1.36
N LEU A 623 -11.47 -31.08 2.24
CA LEU A 623 -11.61 -31.96 3.40
C LEU A 623 -12.69 -31.48 4.37
N GLN A 624 -12.93 -30.16 4.45
CA GLN A 624 -14.01 -29.56 5.23
C GLN A 624 -15.38 -29.68 4.51
N GLY A 625 -15.40 -30.15 3.26
CA GLY A 625 -16.60 -30.39 2.45
C GLY A 625 -16.96 -29.27 1.47
N GLY A 626 -16.06 -28.28 1.28
CA GLY A 626 -16.15 -27.30 0.20
C GLY A 626 -15.64 -27.84 -1.12
N SER A 627 -15.63 -26.99 -2.15
CA SER A 627 -15.03 -27.30 -3.44
C SER A 627 -14.34 -26.06 -4.03
N ALA A 628 -13.21 -26.25 -4.71
CA ALA A 628 -12.48 -25.12 -5.30
C ALA A 628 -11.68 -25.53 -6.55
N ASN A 629 -11.51 -24.59 -7.48
CA ASN A 629 -10.67 -24.75 -8.67
C ASN A 629 -9.67 -23.59 -8.80
N ILE A 630 -8.64 -23.78 -9.63
CA ILE A 630 -7.69 -22.71 -9.99
C ILE A 630 -7.95 -22.33 -11.45
N PHE A 631 -8.12 -21.05 -11.70
CA PHE A 631 -8.29 -20.46 -13.01
C PHE A 631 -7.20 -19.42 -13.30
N ILE A 632 -6.29 -19.75 -14.23
CA ILE A 632 -5.20 -18.87 -14.63
C ILE A 632 -5.57 -18.10 -15.89
N ASN A 633 -5.43 -16.78 -15.85
CA ASN A 633 -5.54 -15.94 -17.04
C ASN A 633 -4.11 -15.68 -17.54
N ASP A 634 -3.56 -16.55 -18.40
CA ASP A 634 -2.16 -16.48 -18.84
C ASP A 634 -2.01 -15.66 -20.13
N ASP A 635 -1.66 -14.40 -19.96
CA ASP A 635 -1.45 -13.47 -21.07
C ASP A 635 -0.09 -13.62 -21.77
N GLY A 636 0.82 -14.39 -21.19
CA GLY A 636 2.18 -14.58 -21.67
C GLY A 636 2.44 -15.89 -22.39
N MET A 637 1.57 -16.90 -22.26
CA MET A 637 1.80 -18.23 -22.84
C MET A 637 2.10 -18.19 -24.35
N GLN A 638 1.35 -17.42 -25.13
CA GLN A 638 1.59 -17.26 -26.57
C GLN A 638 2.82 -16.39 -26.91
N LEU A 639 3.47 -15.75 -25.92
CA LEU A 639 4.68 -14.95 -26.08
C LEU A 639 5.96 -15.74 -25.78
N LEU A 640 5.83 -16.89 -25.11
CA LEU A 640 6.95 -17.75 -24.75
C LEU A 640 7.47 -18.50 -25.97
N ALA A 641 8.69 -19.02 -25.87
CA ALA A 641 9.17 -20.02 -26.83
C ALA A 641 8.27 -21.26 -26.79
N ALA A 642 8.18 -22.00 -27.89
CA ALA A 642 7.29 -23.17 -27.98
C ALA A 642 7.57 -24.22 -26.89
N GLU A 643 8.85 -24.42 -26.53
CA GLU A 643 9.28 -25.31 -25.46
C GLU A 643 8.80 -24.82 -24.08
N ASP A 644 9.06 -23.56 -23.74
CA ASP A 644 8.61 -22.95 -22.47
C ASP A 644 7.07 -22.91 -22.34
N ALA A 645 6.37 -22.68 -23.45
CA ALA A 645 4.90 -22.69 -23.50
C ALA A 645 4.37 -24.10 -23.26
N GLN A 646 4.99 -25.13 -23.87
CA GLN A 646 4.63 -26.53 -23.66
C GLN A 646 4.88 -26.97 -22.22
N ASP A 647 6.04 -26.62 -21.64
CA ASP A 647 6.37 -26.89 -20.24
C ASP A 647 5.34 -26.29 -19.28
N ARG A 648 4.87 -25.07 -19.58
CA ARG A 648 3.83 -24.39 -18.80
C ARG A 648 2.46 -25.06 -18.94
N GLN A 649 2.09 -25.49 -20.14
CA GLN A 649 0.85 -26.23 -20.37
C GLN A 649 0.86 -27.60 -19.68
N GLU A 650 1.97 -28.34 -19.78
CA GLU A 650 2.14 -29.62 -19.08
C GLU A 650 2.01 -29.43 -17.56
N PHE A 651 2.59 -28.35 -17.03
CA PHE A 651 2.42 -28.00 -15.62
C PHE A 651 0.97 -27.69 -15.23
N TYR A 652 0.23 -26.91 -16.04
CA TYR A 652 -1.18 -26.60 -15.77
C TYR A 652 -2.07 -27.84 -15.84
N ASP A 653 -1.88 -28.70 -16.84
CA ASP A 653 -2.58 -29.99 -16.98
C ASP A 653 -2.30 -30.91 -15.77
N GLU A 654 -1.03 -31.04 -15.37
CA GLU A 654 -0.61 -31.86 -14.23
C GLU A 654 -1.25 -31.41 -12.91
N HIS A 655 -1.51 -30.11 -12.76
CA HIS A 655 -2.11 -29.54 -11.55
C HIS A 655 -3.63 -29.35 -11.68
N SER A 656 -4.26 -29.86 -12.74
CA SER A 656 -5.70 -29.70 -13.03
C SER A 656 -6.16 -28.22 -13.00
N ILE A 657 -5.34 -27.34 -13.57
CA ILE A 657 -5.58 -25.90 -13.60
C ILE A 657 -6.32 -25.55 -14.89
N GLY A 658 -7.44 -24.83 -14.78
CA GLY A 658 -8.08 -24.21 -15.93
C GLY A 658 -7.29 -22.97 -16.35
N TRP A 659 -7.08 -22.77 -17.65
CA TRP A 659 -6.36 -21.61 -18.13
C TRP A 659 -6.91 -21.10 -19.46
N VAL A 660 -6.75 -19.79 -19.68
CA VAL A 660 -7.03 -19.12 -20.95
C VAL A 660 -5.84 -18.24 -21.30
N ALA A 661 -5.34 -18.37 -22.53
CA ALA A 661 -4.32 -17.52 -23.11
C ALA A 661 -4.83 -16.82 -24.38
N ARG A 662 -4.72 -15.50 -24.38
CA ARG A 662 -5.21 -14.64 -25.47
C ARG A 662 -4.12 -14.27 -26.47
N PRO A 663 -4.48 -13.83 -27.70
CA PRO A 663 -3.52 -13.51 -28.74
C PRO A 663 -2.47 -12.48 -28.34
N ARG A 664 -1.30 -12.52 -28.98
CA ARG A 664 -0.25 -11.51 -28.86
C ARG A 664 -0.77 -10.11 -29.20
N HIS A 665 -0.29 -9.10 -28.48
CA HIS A 665 -0.51 -7.71 -28.88
C HIS A 665 0.27 -7.42 -30.17
N ASP A 666 -0.45 -7.37 -31.27
CA ASP A 666 0.08 -7.21 -32.62
C ASP A 666 -0.80 -6.24 -33.43
N PRO A 667 -0.70 -4.92 -33.17
CA PRO A 667 -1.52 -3.93 -33.85
C PRO A 667 -1.29 -3.87 -35.37
N LYS A 668 -0.14 -4.38 -35.85
CA LYS A 668 0.24 -4.37 -37.27
C LYS A 668 -0.02 -5.69 -37.99
N GLY A 669 -0.38 -6.75 -37.27
CA GLY A 669 -0.60 -8.08 -37.85
C GLY A 669 0.68 -8.71 -38.42
N GLU A 670 1.84 -8.42 -37.83
CA GLU A 670 3.13 -8.96 -38.29
C GLU A 670 3.34 -10.44 -37.90
N HIS A 671 2.66 -10.91 -36.85
CA HIS A 671 2.90 -12.20 -36.19
C HIS A 671 1.65 -13.10 -36.15
N GLY A 672 0.48 -12.60 -36.57
CA GLY A 672 -0.79 -13.34 -36.54
C GLY A 672 -1.61 -13.19 -37.83
N PRO A 673 -2.62 -14.05 -38.05
CA PRO A 673 -3.50 -13.99 -39.22
C PRO A 673 -4.36 -12.72 -39.26
N LYS A 674 -4.59 -12.09 -38.10
CA LYS A 674 -5.30 -10.82 -37.95
C LYS A 674 -4.55 -9.90 -36.98
N PRO A 675 -4.59 -8.57 -37.17
CA PRO A 675 -4.10 -7.64 -36.18
C PRO A 675 -4.93 -7.76 -34.89
N PHE A 676 -4.27 -7.84 -33.74
CA PHE A 676 -4.94 -7.95 -32.45
C PHE A 676 -4.40 -6.92 -31.45
N ILE A 677 -5.28 -6.08 -30.94
CA ILE A 677 -4.94 -5.02 -30.00
C ILE A 677 -5.45 -5.41 -28.62
N ARG A 678 -4.54 -5.86 -27.74
CA ARG A 678 -4.84 -5.98 -26.30
C ARG A 678 -5.26 -4.62 -25.73
N PRO A 679 -6.51 -4.45 -25.26
CA PRO A 679 -6.99 -3.16 -24.78
C PRO A 679 -6.45 -2.84 -23.38
N GLY A 680 -6.54 -1.57 -22.99
CA GLY A 680 -6.08 -1.07 -21.70
C GLY A 680 -4.57 -0.86 -21.59
N LYS A 681 -4.19 0.09 -20.73
CA LYS A 681 -2.79 0.54 -20.59
C LYS A 681 -1.91 -0.52 -19.92
N PHE A 682 -2.43 -1.20 -18.90
CA PHE A 682 -1.71 -2.22 -18.14
C PHE A 682 -2.06 -3.66 -18.58
N LYS A 683 -3.07 -3.82 -19.45
CA LYS A 683 -3.49 -5.09 -20.03
C LYS A 683 -3.96 -6.18 -19.04
N LYS A 684 -3.73 -6.08 -17.71
CA LYS A 684 -4.23 -7.01 -16.67
C LYS A 684 -5.75 -7.10 -16.64
N ALA A 685 -6.44 -5.97 -16.49
CA ALA A 685 -7.91 -5.92 -16.50
C ALA A 685 -8.51 -6.56 -17.76
N SER A 686 -7.99 -6.19 -18.93
CA SER A 686 -8.43 -6.77 -20.20
C SER A 686 -8.12 -8.27 -20.34
N ASN A 687 -7.07 -8.77 -19.68
CA ASN A 687 -6.73 -10.19 -19.68
C ASN A 687 -7.78 -10.97 -18.89
N MET A 688 -8.10 -10.49 -17.69
CA MET A 688 -9.15 -11.07 -16.86
C MET A 688 -10.51 -11.02 -17.56
N ASN A 689 -10.87 -9.89 -18.18
CA ASN A 689 -12.12 -9.78 -18.95
C ASN A 689 -12.17 -10.76 -20.14
N TYR A 690 -11.07 -10.91 -20.88
CA TYR A 690 -11.01 -11.84 -22.00
C TYR A 690 -11.26 -13.28 -21.55
N ALA A 691 -10.61 -13.68 -20.47
CA ALA A 691 -10.75 -15.02 -19.92
C ALA A 691 -12.13 -15.26 -19.28
N LEU A 692 -12.66 -14.29 -18.54
CA LEU A 692 -14.01 -14.35 -17.99
C LEU A 692 -15.08 -14.38 -19.09
N ARG A 693 -14.86 -13.71 -20.22
CA ARG A 693 -15.77 -13.78 -21.38
C ARG A 693 -15.88 -15.20 -21.93
N ILE A 694 -14.76 -15.89 -22.10
CA ILE A 694 -14.77 -17.30 -22.56
C ILE A 694 -15.47 -18.19 -21.53
N SER A 695 -15.20 -17.98 -20.24
CA SER A 695 -15.87 -18.69 -19.15
C SER A 695 -17.40 -18.49 -19.18
N CYS A 696 -17.87 -17.23 -19.30
CA CYS A 696 -19.29 -16.92 -19.43
C CYS A 696 -19.91 -17.56 -20.68
N ARG A 697 -19.18 -17.56 -21.80
CA ARG A 697 -19.65 -18.21 -23.04
C ARG A 697 -19.83 -19.72 -22.87
N VAL A 698 -18.92 -20.38 -22.16
CA VAL A 698 -19.04 -21.81 -21.83
C VAL A 698 -20.27 -22.04 -20.93
N GLU A 699 -20.50 -21.20 -19.91
CA GLU A 699 -21.70 -21.31 -19.06
C GLU A 699 -23.00 -21.08 -19.84
N GLU A 700 -23.02 -20.16 -20.80
CA GLU A 700 -24.17 -19.95 -21.70
C GLU A 700 -24.48 -21.22 -22.51
N LEU A 701 -23.46 -21.89 -23.05
CA LEU A 701 -23.62 -23.15 -23.79
C LEU A 701 -24.06 -24.29 -22.87
N LEU A 702 -23.48 -24.39 -21.67
CA LEU A 702 -23.90 -25.36 -20.65
C LEU A 702 -25.35 -25.17 -20.20
N SER A 703 -25.83 -23.94 -20.15
CA SER A 703 -27.21 -23.61 -19.75
C SER A 703 -28.26 -24.10 -20.75
N GLN A 704 -27.87 -24.39 -21.99
CA GLN A 704 -28.77 -24.91 -23.03
C GLN A 704 -29.08 -26.41 -22.85
N THR A 705 -28.26 -27.13 -22.07
CA THR A 705 -28.43 -28.56 -21.84
C THR A 705 -29.33 -28.80 -20.62
N THR A 706 -30.40 -29.59 -20.80
CA THR A 706 -31.31 -29.97 -19.72
C THR A 706 -30.75 -31.13 -18.92
N ARG A 707 -30.59 -30.95 -17.60
CA ARG A 707 -30.13 -31.98 -16.66
C ARG A 707 -31.32 -32.78 -16.13
N ASN A 708 -31.23 -34.12 -16.13
CA ASN A 708 -32.23 -35.04 -15.56
C ASN A 708 -31.88 -35.40 -14.10
N GLU A 709 -32.76 -36.14 -13.40
CA GLU A 709 -32.55 -36.50 -11.98
C GLU A 709 -31.38 -37.49 -11.76
N ASP A 710 -31.05 -38.30 -12.77
CA ASP A 710 -29.95 -39.28 -12.73
C ASP A 710 -28.61 -38.74 -13.30
N TRP A 711 -28.51 -37.41 -13.48
CA TRP A 711 -27.35 -36.79 -14.14
C TRP A 711 -26.05 -37.05 -13.39
N SER A 712 -25.13 -37.74 -14.06
CA SER A 712 -23.84 -38.12 -13.50
C SER A 712 -22.77 -37.04 -13.71
N GLN A 713 -21.74 -37.06 -12.87
CA GLN A 713 -20.57 -36.19 -13.05
C GLN A 713 -19.82 -36.49 -14.37
N LEU A 714 -19.90 -37.74 -14.86
CA LEU A 714 -19.34 -38.14 -16.14
C LEU A 714 -20.02 -37.39 -17.29
N GLU A 715 -21.35 -37.36 -17.30
CA GLU A 715 -22.16 -36.65 -18.31
C GLU A 715 -21.90 -35.13 -18.25
N GLU A 716 -21.82 -34.54 -17.04
CA GLU A 716 -21.46 -33.13 -16.89
C GLU A 716 -20.09 -32.81 -17.51
N ASN A 717 -19.10 -33.70 -17.36
CA ASN A 717 -17.77 -33.52 -17.92
C ASN A 717 -17.75 -33.65 -19.46
N ILE A 718 -18.57 -34.53 -20.02
CA ILE A 718 -18.71 -34.67 -21.48
C ILE A 718 -19.32 -33.39 -22.07
N VAL A 719 -20.45 -32.95 -21.51
CA VAL A 719 -21.12 -31.71 -21.95
C VAL A 719 -20.23 -30.49 -21.75
N TYR A 720 -19.44 -30.45 -20.68
CA TYR A 720 -18.42 -29.41 -20.49
C TYR A 720 -17.38 -29.40 -21.60
N LYS A 721 -16.84 -30.57 -21.98
CA LYS A 721 -15.87 -30.65 -23.09
C LYS A 721 -16.49 -30.19 -24.41
N GLU A 722 -17.71 -30.61 -24.71
CA GLU A 722 -18.43 -30.19 -25.91
C GLU A 722 -18.67 -28.67 -25.93
N ALA A 723 -19.11 -28.10 -24.80
CA ALA A 723 -19.31 -26.65 -24.65
C ALA A 723 -18.00 -25.87 -24.77
N MET A 724 -16.91 -26.38 -24.20
CA MET A 724 -15.57 -25.79 -24.29
C MET A 724 -15.07 -25.83 -25.75
N GLU A 725 -15.18 -26.97 -26.42
CA GLU A 725 -14.79 -27.11 -27.84
C GLU A 725 -15.61 -26.17 -28.74
N ALA A 726 -16.92 -26.06 -28.50
CA ALA A 726 -17.79 -25.14 -29.22
C ALA A 726 -17.37 -23.66 -29.00
N ALA A 727 -17.16 -23.24 -27.75
CA ALA A 727 -16.69 -21.88 -27.44
C ALA A 727 -15.31 -21.59 -28.05
N MET A 728 -14.42 -22.58 -28.09
CA MET A 728 -13.09 -22.44 -28.71
C MET A 728 -13.15 -22.43 -30.24
N SER A 729 -14.13 -23.09 -30.85
CA SER A 729 -14.34 -23.05 -32.30
C SER A 729 -14.76 -21.66 -32.80
N GLU A 730 -15.49 -20.89 -31.98
CA GLU A 730 -15.84 -19.49 -32.26
C GLU A 730 -14.59 -18.58 -32.30
N HIS A 731 -13.54 -18.96 -31.56
CA HIS A 731 -12.27 -18.24 -31.43
C HIS A 731 -11.09 -18.98 -32.06
N ALA A 732 -11.36 -19.86 -33.03
CA ALA A 732 -10.36 -20.75 -33.64
C ALA A 732 -9.16 -19.96 -34.20
N GLY A 733 -7.96 -20.33 -33.73
CA GLY A 733 -6.69 -19.72 -34.16
C GLY A 733 -6.30 -18.43 -33.43
N GLU A 734 -7.10 -17.97 -32.47
CA GLU A 734 -6.85 -16.74 -31.68
C GLU A 734 -6.62 -17.08 -30.19
N ALA A 735 -7.62 -17.66 -29.52
CA ALA A 735 -7.53 -18.03 -28.10
C ALA A 735 -6.99 -19.45 -27.92
N TRP A 736 -6.20 -19.69 -26.88
CA TRP A 736 -5.89 -21.02 -26.37
C TRP A 736 -6.52 -21.16 -24.98
N ALA A 737 -7.15 -22.29 -24.69
CA ALA A 737 -7.69 -22.55 -23.37
C ALA A 737 -7.83 -24.05 -23.14
N ASP A 738 -7.70 -24.48 -21.88
CA ASP A 738 -7.87 -25.88 -21.47
C ASP A 738 -8.22 -25.95 -19.97
N GLY A 739 -8.64 -27.12 -19.51
CA GLY A 739 -9.01 -27.39 -18.11
C GLY A 739 -10.37 -26.80 -17.71
N ASN A 740 -10.63 -26.71 -16.40
CA ASN A 740 -11.88 -26.20 -15.84
C ASN A 740 -11.83 -24.67 -15.63
N ILE A 741 -12.45 -23.91 -16.54
CA ILE A 741 -12.48 -22.45 -16.52
C ILE A 741 -13.77 -21.88 -15.90
N ARG A 742 -14.62 -22.72 -15.31
CA ARG A 742 -15.87 -22.29 -14.67
C ARG A 742 -15.59 -21.45 -13.42
N ILE A 743 -16.47 -20.49 -13.14
CA ILE A 743 -16.41 -19.61 -11.97
C ILE A 743 -17.45 -20.05 -10.94
N GLY A 744 -17.03 -20.24 -9.70
CA GLY A 744 -17.90 -20.54 -8.56
C GLY A 744 -18.67 -19.35 -8.00
N ASP A 745 -19.25 -19.54 -6.82
CA ASP A 745 -19.97 -18.48 -6.10
C ASP A 745 -19.05 -17.34 -5.67
N TYR A 746 -17.80 -17.68 -5.35
CA TYR A 746 -16.78 -16.75 -4.88
C TYR A 746 -15.50 -16.88 -5.68
N ILE A 747 -14.82 -15.75 -5.88
CA ILE A 747 -13.50 -15.68 -6.52
C ILE A 747 -12.46 -15.26 -5.49
N LEU A 748 -11.46 -16.11 -5.23
CA LEU A 748 -10.23 -15.69 -4.55
C LEU A 748 -9.27 -15.12 -5.60
N LEU A 749 -9.12 -13.80 -5.63
CA LEU A 749 -8.21 -13.11 -6.55
C LEU A 749 -6.82 -13.01 -5.92
N VAL A 750 -5.81 -13.59 -6.59
CA VAL A 750 -4.42 -13.61 -6.14
C VAL A 750 -3.48 -13.17 -7.26
N ASP A 751 -2.38 -12.52 -6.90
CA ASP A 751 -1.29 -12.25 -7.84
C ASP A 751 -0.36 -13.47 -7.96
N SER A 752 0.37 -13.54 -9.06
CA SER A 752 1.25 -14.67 -9.41
C SER A 752 2.35 -14.96 -8.38
N ASP A 753 2.72 -14.00 -7.54
CA ASP A 753 3.73 -14.09 -6.48
C ASP A 753 3.16 -14.16 -5.05
N THR A 754 1.88 -14.47 -4.91
CA THR A 754 1.18 -14.53 -3.61
C THR A 754 1.46 -15.82 -2.83
N ARG A 755 1.42 -15.76 -1.49
CA ARG A 755 1.21 -16.95 -0.64
C ARG A 755 -0.03 -16.78 0.21
N VAL A 756 -0.77 -17.88 0.37
CA VAL A 756 -2.03 -17.90 1.11
C VAL A 756 -1.91 -18.83 2.33
N PRO A 757 -2.63 -18.53 3.44
CA PRO A 757 -2.73 -19.45 4.57
C PRO A 757 -3.41 -20.77 4.17
N LYS A 758 -3.01 -21.88 4.78
CA LYS A 758 -3.61 -23.21 4.53
C LYS A 758 -5.11 -23.27 4.84
N ASP A 759 -5.57 -22.64 5.92
CA ASP A 759 -6.97 -22.70 6.32
C ASP A 759 -7.62 -21.31 6.21
N CYS A 760 -7.78 -20.80 4.99
CA CYS A 760 -8.36 -19.47 4.73
C CYS A 760 -9.73 -19.51 4.05
N LEU A 761 -10.00 -20.48 3.19
CA LEU A 761 -11.19 -20.50 2.34
C LEU A 761 -12.49 -20.66 3.13
N LEU A 762 -12.53 -21.55 4.12
CA LEU A 762 -13.75 -21.76 4.93
C LEU A 762 -14.11 -20.50 5.74
N GLU A 763 -13.12 -19.84 6.33
CA GLU A 763 -13.35 -18.58 7.04
C GLU A 763 -13.81 -17.47 6.09
N ALA A 764 -13.20 -17.37 4.91
CA ALA A 764 -13.62 -16.41 3.89
C ALA A 764 -15.09 -16.61 3.50
N VAL A 765 -15.47 -17.85 3.15
CA VAL A 765 -16.82 -18.19 2.74
C VAL A 765 -17.81 -18.01 3.90
N SER A 766 -17.41 -18.35 5.13
CA SER A 766 -18.26 -18.14 6.31
C SER A 766 -18.55 -16.66 6.53
N GLU A 767 -17.55 -15.80 6.39
CA GLU A 767 -17.70 -14.35 6.50
C GLU A 767 -18.64 -13.79 5.41
N MET A 768 -18.52 -14.29 4.18
CA MET A 768 -19.32 -13.86 3.04
C MET A 768 -20.77 -14.35 3.15
N GLU A 769 -21.02 -15.58 3.58
CA GLU A 769 -22.39 -16.10 3.75
C GLU A 769 -23.12 -15.44 4.93
N GLN A 770 -22.40 -15.12 6.02
CA GLN A 770 -22.98 -14.39 7.15
C GLN A 770 -23.21 -12.91 6.82
N GLY A 771 -22.34 -12.31 6.01
CA GLY A 771 -22.44 -10.93 5.55
C GLY A 771 -22.88 -10.84 4.08
N GLN A 772 -24.16 -11.03 3.80
CA GLN A 772 -24.70 -10.99 2.43
C GLN A 772 -24.46 -9.62 1.75
N GLU A 773 -24.34 -8.53 2.52
CA GLU A 773 -23.97 -7.21 1.99
C GLU A 773 -22.50 -7.07 1.58
N VAL A 774 -21.62 -8.02 1.94
CA VAL A 774 -20.20 -8.01 1.60
C VAL A 774 -20.02 -8.49 0.16
N ALA A 775 -19.49 -7.61 -0.69
CA ALA A 775 -19.09 -7.95 -2.06
C ALA A 775 -17.62 -8.33 -2.16
N ILE A 776 -16.75 -7.69 -1.36
CA ILE A 776 -15.31 -7.95 -1.34
C ILE A 776 -14.83 -8.08 0.10
N LEU A 777 -14.15 -9.19 0.39
CA LEU A 777 -13.39 -9.42 1.60
C LEU A 777 -11.90 -9.27 1.28
N GLN A 778 -11.30 -8.12 1.63
CA GLN A 778 -9.88 -7.84 1.44
C GLN A 778 -9.09 -8.34 2.65
N TYR A 779 -8.04 -9.13 2.44
CA TYR A 779 -7.13 -9.51 3.52
C TYR A 779 -6.01 -8.49 3.70
N SER A 780 -5.66 -8.23 4.96
CA SER A 780 -4.37 -7.62 5.30
C SER A 780 -3.25 -8.57 4.85
N SER A 781 -2.31 -8.05 4.06
CA SER A 781 -1.23 -8.86 3.51
C SER A 781 0.08 -8.50 4.20
N GLY A 782 0.81 -9.52 4.64
CA GLY A 782 2.20 -9.40 5.05
C GLY A 782 3.13 -9.36 3.84
N VAL A 783 4.39 -9.03 4.07
CA VAL A 783 5.39 -8.93 3.00
C VAL A 783 6.24 -10.20 2.92
N MET A 784 6.46 -10.69 1.70
CA MET A 784 7.43 -11.72 1.37
C MET A 784 8.67 -11.08 0.74
N ASN A 785 9.81 -11.24 1.40
CA ASN A 785 11.09 -10.79 0.86
C ASN A 785 11.73 -11.87 -0.02
N VAL A 786 12.15 -11.49 -1.23
CA VAL A 786 12.80 -12.36 -2.22
C VAL A 786 14.32 -12.19 -2.17
N THR A 787 14.83 -10.95 -2.22
CA THR A 787 16.28 -10.67 -2.34
C THR A 787 16.94 -10.29 -1.01
N ASN A 788 16.15 -9.84 -0.03
CA ASN A 788 16.59 -9.36 1.28
C ASN A 788 17.57 -8.17 1.24
N THR A 789 17.54 -7.37 0.16
CA THR A 789 18.34 -6.14 0.02
C THR A 789 17.88 -5.04 1.00
N PHE A 790 18.72 -4.02 1.23
CA PHE A 790 18.34 -2.92 2.13
C PHE A 790 17.12 -2.14 1.61
N PHE A 791 17.02 -1.96 0.29
CA PHE A 791 15.91 -1.24 -0.34
C PHE A 791 14.62 -2.03 -0.15
N GLU A 792 14.64 -3.33 -0.46
CA GLU A 792 13.49 -4.21 -0.30
C GLU A 792 12.99 -4.25 1.16
N LYS A 793 13.91 -4.36 2.14
CA LYS A 793 13.57 -4.29 3.58
C LYS A 793 13.00 -2.93 3.98
N GLY A 794 13.45 -1.84 3.37
CA GLY A 794 12.91 -0.50 3.58
C GLY A 794 11.48 -0.37 3.05
N ILE A 795 11.21 -0.93 1.88
CA ILE A 795 9.85 -1.01 1.32
C ILE A 795 8.97 -1.94 2.16
N THR A 796 9.49 -3.06 2.67
CA THR A 796 8.77 -3.91 3.64
C THR A 796 8.31 -3.12 4.86
N PHE A 797 9.20 -2.32 5.47
CA PHE A 797 8.83 -1.45 6.58
C PHE A 797 7.73 -0.45 6.19
N PHE A 798 7.88 0.19 5.02
CA PHE A 798 6.90 1.14 4.50
C PHE A 798 5.52 0.49 4.28
N THR A 799 5.47 -0.66 3.63
CA THR A 799 4.24 -1.43 3.39
C THR A 799 3.56 -1.83 4.71
N ASN A 800 4.32 -2.38 5.67
CA ASN A 800 3.79 -2.73 6.99
C ASN A 800 3.23 -1.51 7.74
N MET A 801 3.90 -0.36 7.64
CA MET A 801 3.39 0.90 8.19
C MET A 801 2.04 1.26 7.55
N ILE A 802 1.92 1.21 6.23
CA ILE A 802 0.66 1.53 5.53
C ILE A 802 -0.47 0.56 5.95
N TYR A 803 -0.23 -0.75 6.01
CA TYR A 803 -1.24 -1.70 6.46
C TYR A 803 -1.67 -1.49 7.91
N THR A 804 -0.75 -1.11 8.82
CA THR A 804 -1.12 -0.72 10.19
C THR A 804 -2.06 0.51 10.19
N MET A 805 -1.78 1.52 9.36
CA MET A 805 -2.63 2.71 9.25
C MET A 805 -4.01 2.40 8.66
N ILE A 806 -4.07 1.54 7.63
CA ILE A 806 -5.32 1.10 7.02
C ILE A 806 -6.15 0.31 8.05
N ARG A 807 -5.54 -0.64 8.77
CA ARG A 807 -6.23 -1.41 9.83
C ARG A 807 -6.81 -0.48 10.89
N PHE A 808 -6.04 0.51 11.36
CA PHE A 808 -6.53 1.48 12.34
C PHE A 808 -7.73 2.31 11.83
N ALA A 809 -7.65 2.83 10.60
CA ALA A 809 -8.72 3.64 10.01
C ALA A 809 -10.01 2.83 9.77
N VAL A 810 -9.89 1.65 9.16
CA VAL A 810 -11.04 0.79 8.83
C VAL A 810 -11.68 0.20 10.09
N ALA A 811 -10.88 -0.19 11.09
CA ALA A 811 -11.39 -0.57 12.41
C ALA A 811 -12.12 0.59 13.12
N GLY A 812 -11.71 1.84 12.85
CA GLY A 812 -12.38 3.06 13.29
C GLY A 812 -13.71 3.36 12.60
N GLY A 813 -14.07 2.59 11.57
CA GLY A 813 -15.31 2.73 10.80
C GLY A 813 -15.15 3.36 9.41
N ASP A 814 -13.91 3.52 8.92
CA ASP A 814 -13.70 3.88 7.51
C ASP A 814 -14.05 2.72 6.57
N VAL A 815 -14.26 3.02 5.30
CA VAL A 815 -14.49 2.00 4.28
C VAL A 815 -13.17 1.34 3.88
N ALA A 816 -13.19 0.01 3.74
CA ALA A 816 -12.00 -0.74 3.37
C ALA A 816 -11.58 -0.48 1.91
N PRO A 817 -10.27 -0.27 1.65
CA PRO A 817 -9.75 -0.21 0.29
C PRO A 817 -9.71 -1.62 -0.33
N PHE A 818 -9.83 -1.68 -1.66
CA PHE A 818 -9.55 -2.88 -2.43
C PHE A 818 -8.24 -2.69 -3.19
N VAL A 819 -7.29 -3.61 -3.02
CA VAL A 819 -5.89 -3.51 -3.51
C VAL A 819 -5.63 -4.47 -4.69
N GLY A 820 -6.70 -5.05 -5.26
CA GLY A 820 -6.62 -5.85 -6.48
C GLY A 820 -6.11 -7.28 -6.33
N HIS A 821 -5.76 -7.74 -5.12
CA HIS A 821 -5.34 -9.12 -4.84
C HIS A 821 -5.50 -9.45 -3.35
N ASN A 822 -5.30 -10.73 -2.96
CA ASN A 822 -5.53 -11.24 -1.61
C ASN A 822 -6.94 -10.89 -1.12
N ALA A 823 -7.92 -11.06 -2.00
CA ALA A 823 -9.30 -10.70 -1.74
C ALA A 823 -10.25 -11.77 -2.26
N VAL A 824 -11.34 -11.98 -1.54
CA VAL A 824 -12.45 -12.84 -1.96
C VAL A 824 -13.59 -11.97 -2.44
N LEU A 825 -14.00 -12.17 -3.69
CA LEU A 825 -15.07 -11.44 -4.36
C LEU A 825 -16.30 -12.32 -4.48
N ARG A 826 -17.48 -11.74 -4.25
CA ARG A 826 -18.77 -12.39 -4.55
C ARG A 826 -19.04 -12.26 -6.04
N TRP A 827 -19.12 -13.39 -6.74
CA TRP A 827 -19.26 -13.37 -8.20
C TRP A 827 -20.56 -12.70 -8.65
N SER A 828 -21.68 -12.98 -7.98
CA SER A 828 -22.96 -12.34 -8.28
C SER A 828 -22.96 -10.81 -8.12
N ALA A 829 -22.21 -10.29 -7.14
CA ALA A 829 -22.08 -8.84 -6.96
C ALA A 829 -21.23 -8.20 -8.07
N VAL A 830 -20.19 -8.90 -8.54
CA VAL A 830 -19.36 -8.45 -9.67
C VAL A 830 -20.17 -8.45 -10.97
N GLN A 831 -20.98 -9.48 -11.19
CA GLN A 831 -21.88 -9.56 -12.36
C GLN A 831 -22.91 -8.44 -12.39
N GLN A 832 -23.48 -8.06 -11.23
CA GLN A 832 -24.49 -7.00 -11.16
C GLN A 832 -23.99 -5.63 -11.65
N ILE A 833 -22.68 -5.36 -11.51
CA ILE A 833 -22.08 -4.07 -11.89
C ILE A 833 -21.31 -4.14 -13.21
N ALA A 834 -21.47 -5.23 -13.98
CA ALA A 834 -20.81 -5.40 -15.25
C ALA A 834 -21.21 -4.30 -16.25
N PHE A 835 -20.27 -3.93 -17.12
CA PHE A 835 -20.52 -3.05 -18.25
C PHE A 835 -21.10 -3.86 -19.40
N GLU A 836 -22.32 -3.53 -19.83
CA GLU A 836 -22.88 -4.07 -21.07
C GLU A 836 -22.12 -3.47 -22.27
N CYS A 837 -21.40 -4.32 -23.00
CA CYS A 837 -20.69 -3.97 -24.22
C CYS A 837 -21.37 -4.59 -25.44
N GLN A 838 -21.15 -3.99 -26.61
CA GLN A 838 -21.58 -4.52 -27.90
C GLN A 838 -20.36 -4.75 -28.78
N GLU A 839 -20.28 -5.92 -29.42
CA GLU A 839 -19.29 -6.18 -30.46
C GLU A 839 -19.65 -5.50 -31.78
N GLU A 840 -18.67 -5.43 -32.69
CA GLU A 840 -18.86 -4.94 -34.06
C GLU A 840 -19.94 -5.74 -34.83
N GLY A 841 -20.22 -6.99 -34.43
CA GLY A 841 -21.30 -7.84 -34.95
C GLY A 841 -22.65 -7.69 -34.26
N GLY A 842 -22.79 -6.78 -33.29
CA GLY A 842 -24.04 -6.53 -32.55
C GLY A 842 -24.33 -7.49 -31.39
N ALA A 843 -23.49 -8.51 -31.17
CA ALA A 843 -23.57 -9.38 -30.01
C ALA A 843 -23.25 -8.60 -28.72
N LYS A 844 -24.12 -8.71 -27.72
CA LYS A 844 -23.89 -8.12 -26.40
C LYS A 844 -23.04 -9.05 -25.56
N TYR A 845 -22.09 -8.49 -24.82
CA TYR A 845 -21.31 -9.23 -23.83
C TYR A 845 -21.01 -8.37 -22.61
N ASP A 846 -20.82 -9.02 -21.48
CA ASP A 846 -20.54 -8.36 -20.21
C ASP A 846 -19.04 -8.20 -19.99
N LYS A 847 -18.66 -7.01 -19.51
CA LYS A 847 -17.29 -6.68 -19.13
C LYS A 847 -17.25 -6.32 -17.64
N PHE A 848 -16.41 -7.00 -16.87
CA PHE A 848 -16.43 -6.87 -15.40
C PHE A 848 -15.44 -5.82 -14.88
N TRP A 849 -14.22 -5.82 -15.43
CA TRP A 849 -13.14 -4.91 -15.06
C TRP A 849 -13.07 -3.72 -16.02
N SER A 850 -12.78 -2.53 -15.50
CA SER A 850 -12.53 -1.35 -16.34
C SER A 850 -11.19 -1.51 -17.07
N GLU A 851 -11.24 -1.41 -18.40
CA GLU A 851 -10.04 -1.45 -19.26
C GLU A 851 -9.52 -0.05 -19.59
N GLU A 852 -10.35 0.98 -19.41
CA GLU A 852 -10.00 2.36 -19.73
C GLU A 852 -9.10 2.97 -18.66
N THR A 853 -9.28 2.55 -17.40
CA THR A 853 -8.61 3.11 -16.23
C THR A 853 -7.37 2.33 -15.83
N VAL A 854 -6.32 3.02 -15.35
CA VAL A 854 -5.11 2.39 -14.79
C VAL A 854 -5.35 1.70 -13.44
N SER A 855 -6.34 2.16 -12.67
CA SER A 855 -6.69 1.62 -11.35
C SER A 855 -8.01 0.85 -11.41
N GLU A 856 -8.00 -0.34 -12.03
CA GLU A 856 -9.20 -1.17 -12.23
C GLU A 856 -9.82 -1.68 -10.93
N ASP A 857 -8.98 -1.93 -9.93
CA ASP A 857 -9.34 -2.32 -8.57
C ASP A 857 -10.11 -1.20 -7.87
N PHE A 858 -9.57 0.02 -7.92
CA PHE A 858 -10.21 1.16 -7.29
C PHE A 858 -11.52 1.52 -7.99
N ASP A 859 -11.59 1.44 -9.33
CA ASP A 859 -12.86 1.57 -10.08
C ASP A 859 -13.92 0.54 -9.63
N MET A 860 -13.56 -0.74 -9.56
CA MET A 860 -14.45 -1.82 -9.11
C MET A 860 -14.99 -1.52 -7.70
N SER A 861 -14.11 -1.10 -6.80
CA SER A 861 -14.47 -0.78 -5.42
C SER A 861 -15.51 0.34 -5.33
N LEU A 862 -15.33 1.40 -6.12
CA LEU A 862 -16.20 2.57 -6.14
C LEU A 862 -17.57 2.22 -6.74
N ARG A 863 -17.61 1.39 -7.78
CA ARG A 863 -18.87 0.93 -8.39
C ARG A 863 -19.69 0.07 -7.42
N LEU A 864 -19.08 -0.93 -6.78
CA LEU A 864 -19.76 -1.78 -5.79
C LEU A 864 -20.32 -0.95 -4.63
N GLN A 865 -19.50 -0.06 -4.07
CA GLN A 865 -19.91 0.78 -2.94
C GLN A 865 -20.98 1.80 -3.33
N SER A 866 -20.99 2.28 -4.58
CA SER A 866 -22.02 3.19 -5.08
C SER A 866 -23.39 2.51 -5.20
N VAL A 867 -23.43 1.19 -5.44
CA VAL A 867 -24.67 0.39 -5.51
C VAL A 867 -25.16 -0.02 -4.11
N GLY A 868 -24.30 0.04 -3.09
CA GLY A 868 -24.66 -0.22 -1.69
C GLY A 868 -24.00 -1.45 -1.08
N TYR A 869 -23.18 -2.17 -1.84
CA TYR A 869 -22.34 -3.24 -1.30
C TYR A 869 -21.24 -2.68 -0.39
N ILE A 870 -20.74 -3.53 0.51
CA ILE A 870 -19.59 -3.17 1.36
C ILE A 870 -18.34 -3.96 0.99
N ILE A 871 -17.21 -3.32 1.23
CA ILE A 871 -15.90 -3.95 1.24
C ILE A 871 -15.48 -4.07 2.70
N ARG A 872 -14.99 -5.25 3.07
CA ARG A 872 -14.60 -5.55 4.44
C ARG A 872 -13.12 -5.94 4.49
N LEU A 873 -12.39 -5.37 5.44
CA LEU A 873 -10.99 -5.71 5.67
C LEU A 873 -10.88 -6.79 6.75
N ALA A 874 -10.33 -7.95 6.40
CA ALA A 874 -10.02 -9.04 7.31
C ALA A 874 -8.56 -8.98 7.77
N SER A 875 -8.35 -8.86 9.08
CA SER A 875 -7.02 -8.88 9.71
C SER A 875 -6.80 -10.08 10.61
N TYR A 876 -7.81 -10.93 10.83
CA TYR A 876 -7.73 -12.09 11.72
C TYR A 876 -6.70 -13.16 11.29
N LYS A 877 -6.23 -13.13 10.04
CA LYS A 877 -5.13 -13.98 9.55
C LYS A 877 -3.73 -13.39 9.76
N GLY A 878 -3.60 -12.20 10.35
CA GLY A 878 -2.32 -11.52 10.53
C GLY A 878 -1.54 -11.44 9.22
N ASP A 879 -0.27 -11.85 9.24
CA ASP A 879 0.63 -11.91 8.08
C ASP A 879 0.55 -13.23 7.30
N GLY A 880 -0.58 -13.93 7.42
CA GLY A 880 -0.78 -15.24 6.77
C GLY A 880 -0.85 -15.14 5.24
N PHE A 881 -1.56 -14.13 4.72
CA PHE A 881 -1.48 -13.76 3.30
C PHE A 881 -0.19 -12.97 3.10
N LYS A 882 0.58 -13.30 2.06
CA LYS A 882 1.86 -12.63 1.79
C LYS A 882 1.97 -12.18 0.34
N GLU A 883 2.52 -10.98 0.14
CA GLU A 883 2.76 -10.36 -1.16
C GLU A 883 4.25 -10.04 -1.39
N GLY A 884 4.69 -10.04 -2.65
CA GLY A 884 6.02 -9.58 -3.03
C GLY A 884 6.09 -8.05 -3.12
N VAL A 885 7.14 -7.45 -2.57
CA VAL A 885 7.38 -5.99 -2.66
C VAL A 885 8.33 -5.63 -3.81
N SER A 886 8.39 -4.35 -4.15
CA SER A 886 9.30 -3.84 -5.18
C SER A 886 10.75 -4.13 -4.80
N ILE A 887 11.46 -4.80 -5.72
CA ILE A 887 12.87 -5.16 -5.54
C ILE A 887 13.78 -3.96 -5.91
N THR A 888 13.36 -3.11 -6.85
CA THR A 888 14.14 -1.98 -7.33
C THR A 888 13.45 -0.63 -7.13
N VAL A 889 14.24 0.44 -7.01
CA VAL A 889 13.75 1.83 -6.93
C VAL A 889 12.90 2.21 -8.13
N TYR A 890 13.24 1.68 -9.31
CA TYR A 890 12.53 1.98 -10.54
C TYR A 890 11.13 1.39 -10.57
N ASP A 891 11.00 0.17 -10.06
CA ASP A 891 9.71 -0.51 -9.94
C ASP A 891 8.80 0.25 -8.98
N GLU A 892 9.36 0.71 -7.85
CA GLU A 892 8.62 1.51 -6.87
C GLU A 892 8.24 2.89 -7.45
N LEU A 893 9.14 3.60 -8.12
CA LEU A 893 8.79 4.86 -8.78
C LEU A 893 7.68 4.68 -9.83
N ALA A 894 7.78 3.64 -10.67
CA ALA A 894 6.76 3.35 -11.66
C ALA A 894 5.40 3.03 -10.99
N ARG A 895 5.39 2.41 -9.81
CA ARG A 895 4.19 2.18 -9.00
C ARG A 895 3.57 3.50 -8.53
N TRP A 896 4.36 4.44 -8.02
CA TRP A 896 3.86 5.77 -7.62
C TRP A 896 3.35 6.61 -8.80
N GLU A 897 4.02 6.55 -9.95
CA GLU A 897 3.55 7.17 -11.20
C GLU A 897 2.19 6.59 -11.63
N LYS A 898 2.02 5.26 -11.56
CA LYS A 898 0.75 4.59 -11.86
C LYS A 898 -0.36 5.05 -10.92
N TYR A 899 -0.11 5.09 -9.62
CA TYR A 899 -1.10 5.54 -8.63
C TYR A 899 -1.53 6.98 -8.87
N ALA A 900 -0.57 7.90 -9.07
CA ALA A 900 -0.86 9.30 -9.36
C ALA A 900 -1.67 9.46 -10.65
N TYR A 901 -1.29 8.74 -11.70
CA TYR A 901 -2.02 8.74 -12.97
C TYR A 901 -3.45 8.22 -12.79
N GLY A 902 -3.61 7.05 -12.15
CA GLY A 902 -4.90 6.40 -11.93
C GLY A 902 -5.84 7.25 -11.09
N CYS A 903 -5.37 7.82 -9.98
CA CYS A 903 -6.18 8.73 -9.17
C CYS A 903 -6.62 10.00 -9.94
N ASN A 904 -5.76 10.53 -10.84
CA ASN A 904 -6.13 11.66 -11.68
C ASN A 904 -7.20 11.28 -12.72
N GLU A 905 -7.03 10.14 -13.38
CA GLU A 905 -7.97 9.61 -14.38
C GLU A 905 -9.36 9.29 -13.80
N LEU A 906 -9.43 8.90 -12.53
CA LEU A 906 -10.69 8.66 -11.85
C LEU A 906 -11.47 9.96 -11.58
N ILE A 907 -10.78 11.06 -11.26
CA ILE A 907 -11.44 12.34 -10.94
C ILE A 907 -11.72 13.15 -12.20
N PHE A 908 -10.70 13.35 -13.04
CA PHE A 908 -10.74 14.33 -14.12
C PHE A 908 -10.75 13.67 -15.50
N ASN A 909 -11.47 14.28 -16.43
CA ASN A 909 -11.23 14.04 -17.84
C ASN A 909 -9.94 14.77 -18.28
N PRO A 910 -9.25 14.34 -19.35
CA PRO A 910 -8.18 15.14 -19.95
C PRO A 910 -8.68 16.50 -20.44
N PHE A 911 -7.81 17.52 -20.47
CA PHE A 911 -8.19 18.91 -20.79
C PHE A 911 -8.93 19.04 -22.14
N ILE A 912 -8.51 18.28 -23.15
CA ILE A 912 -9.15 18.29 -24.47
C ILE A 912 -10.62 17.85 -24.42
N LYS A 913 -10.99 17.00 -23.45
CA LYS A 913 -12.36 16.50 -23.28
C LYS A 913 -13.21 17.41 -22.37
N TRP A 914 -12.65 18.45 -21.76
CA TRP A 914 -13.39 19.32 -20.84
C TRP A 914 -14.52 20.07 -21.53
N PHE A 915 -14.32 20.53 -22.77
CA PHE A 915 -15.35 21.23 -23.53
C PHE A 915 -16.55 20.33 -23.90
N THR A 916 -16.33 19.03 -24.06
CA THR A 916 -17.38 18.08 -24.48
C THR A 916 -18.02 17.30 -23.34
N LYS A 917 -17.22 16.88 -22.33
CA LYS A 917 -17.66 16.00 -21.23
C LYS A 917 -17.63 16.68 -19.85
N GLY A 918 -17.09 17.90 -19.77
CA GLY A 918 -16.80 18.60 -18.52
C GLY A 918 -15.51 18.11 -17.86
N PRO A 919 -15.06 18.79 -16.78
CA PRO A 919 -13.80 18.48 -16.11
C PRO A 919 -13.83 17.16 -15.33
N PHE A 920 -14.98 16.80 -14.75
CA PHE A 920 -15.12 15.61 -13.91
C PHE A 920 -15.67 14.39 -14.65
N THR A 921 -15.15 13.21 -14.35
CA THR A 921 -15.63 11.93 -14.92
C THR A 921 -17.04 11.58 -14.43
N LYS A 922 -17.71 10.65 -15.12
CA LYS A 922 -19.01 10.11 -14.69
C LYS A 922 -18.89 9.36 -13.37
N LEU A 923 -17.85 8.54 -13.22
CA LEU A 923 -17.57 7.77 -12.02
C LEU A 923 -17.41 8.68 -10.80
N PHE A 924 -16.63 9.76 -10.91
CA PHE A 924 -16.42 10.70 -9.82
C PHE A 924 -17.73 11.39 -9.38
N ARG A 925 -18.57 11.80 -10.34
CA ARG A 925 -19.88 12.39 -10.03
C ARG A 925 -20.76 11.40 -9.29
N THR A 926 -20.83 10.16 -9.77
CA THR A 926 -21.59 9.07 -9.12
C THR A 926 -21.07 8.80 -7.70
N PHE A 927 -19.75 8.76 -7.51
CA PHE A 927 -19.11 8.60 -6.20
C PHE A 927 -19.50 9.71 -5.22
N ILE A 928 -19.42 10.99 -5.63
CA ILE A 928 -19.76 12.12 -4.76
C ILE A 928 -21.26 12.10 -4.39
N THR A 929 -22.15 11.71 -5.32
CA THR A 929 -23.59 11.64 -5.08
C THR A 929 -24.08 10.32 -4.47
N SER A 930 -23.21 9.32 -4.27
CA SER A 930 -23.60 7.99 -3.77
C SER A 930 -24.01 7.99 -2.30
N ASN A 931 -24.56 6.88 -1.81
CA ASN A 931 -24.90 6.68 -0.39
C ASN A 931 -23.69 6.30 0.49
N MET A 932 -22.46 6.40 -0.02
CA MET A 932 -21.25 6.13 0.76
C MET A 932 -21.09 7.15 1.91
N PRO A 933 -20.59 6.74 3.10
CA PRO A 933 -20.42 7.64 4.24
C PRO A 933 -19.60 8.89 3.90
N LEU A 934 -20.09 10.07 4.34
CA LEU A 934 -19.45 11.35 4.04
C LEU A 934 -18.01 11.41 4.55
N ALA A 935 -17.75 10.89 5.76
CA ALA A 935 -16.40 10.84 6.32
C ALA A 935 -15.44 10.09 5.39
N SER A 936 -15.84 8.93 4.88
CA SER A 936 -15.04 8.12 3.95
C SER A 936 -14.82 8.80 2.60
N LYS A 937 -15.81 9.57 2.10
CA LYS A 937 -15.60 10.40 0.90
C LYS A 937 -14.51 11.45 1.14
N VAL A 938 -14.51 12.09 2.30
CA VAL A 938 -13.50 13.10 2.66
C VAL A 938 -12.12 12.45 2.82
N THR A 939 -12.02 11.28 3.47
CA THR A 939 -10.73 10.58 3.63
C THR A 939 -10.14 10.12 2.29
N ILE A 940 -10.98 9.61 1.39
CA ILE A 940 -10.57 9.27 0.01
C ILE A 940 -10.10 10.52 -0.75
N MET A 941 -10.82 11.63 -0.65
CA MET A 941 -10.40 12.89 -1.29
C MET A 941 -9.09 13.42 -0.70
N ALA A 942 -8.88 13.30 0.60
CA ALA A 942 -7.62 13.66 1.26
C ALA A 942 -6.46 12.81 0.73
N TYR A 943 -6.66 11.50 0.64
CA TYR A 943 -5.67 10.57 0.09
C TYR A 943 -5.32 10.92 -1.36
N ILE A 944 -6.30 11.14 -2.24
CA ILE A 944 -6.02 11.53 -3.63
C ILE A 944 -5.28 12.87 -3.69
N GLY A 945 -5.64 13.81 -2.80
CA GLY A 945 -4.97 15.11 -2.67
C GLY A 945 -3.46 15.00 -2.38
N THR A 946 -2.99 13.90 -1.77
CA THR A 946 -1.56 13.71 -1.50
C THR A 946 -0.72 13.61 -2.77
N TYR A 947 -1.23 12.97 -3.83
CA TYR A 947 -0.51 12.88 -5.11
C TYR A 947 -0.35 14.25 -5.76
N TYR A 948 -1.36 15.13 -5.63
CA TYR A 948 -1.25 16.51 -6.09
C TYR A 948 -0.27 17.31 -5.24
N ALA A 949 -0.33 17.18 -3.91
CA ALA A 949 0.61 17.84 -3.00
C ALA A 949 2.07 17.44 -3.28
N LEU A 950 2.32 16.14 -3.50
CA LEU A 950 3.62 15.63 -3.90
C LEU A 950 4.01 16.16 -5.29
N GLY A 951 3.14 16.06 -6.29
CA GLY A 951 3.42 16.48 -7.67
C GLY A 951 3.67 17.98 -7.84
N CYS A 952 3.02 18.84 -7.05
CA CYS A 952 3.24 20.29 -7.11
C CYS A 952 4.35 20.79 -6.16
N SER A 953 4.82 19.96 -5.23
CA SER A 953 5.77 20.37 -4.18
C SER A 953 7.04 21.03 -4.73
N TRP A 954 7.65 20.47 -5.78
CA TRP A 954 8.89 21.01 -6.35
C TRP A 954 8.67 22.35 -7.06
N VAL A 955 7.54 22.50 -7.78
CA VAL A 955 7.17 23.75 -8.46
C VAL A 955 6.90 24.85 -7.45
N LEU A 956 6.12 24.55 -6.41
CA LEU A 956 5.80 25.52 -5.35
C LEU A 956 7.06 25.89 -4.56
N THR A 957 7.97 24.94 -4.32
CA THR A 957 9.25 25.20 -3.65
C THR A 957 10.17 26.08 -4.51
N MET A 958 10.22 25.83 -5.82
CA MET A 958 10.97 26.65 -6.77
C MET A 958 10.39 28.06 -6.88
N LEU A 959 9.07 28.20 -6.98
CA LEU A 959 8.41 29.50 -6.96
C LEU A 959 8.71 30.25 -5.66
N ASN A 960 8.63 29.55 -4.52
CA ASN A 960 8.95 30.11 -3.22
C ASN A 960 10.41 30.57 -3.11
N TYR A 961 11.37 29.84 -3.71
CA TYR A 961 12.78 30.24 -3.72
C TYR A 961 12.96 31.66 -4.28
N PHE A 962 12.30 31.98 -5.39
CA PHE A 962 12.34 33.32 -5.97
C PHE A 962 11.48 34.33 -5.22
N LEU A 963 10.26 33.96 -4.81
CA LEU A 963 9.36 34.87 -4.10
C LEU A 963 9.95 35.33 -2.77
N ILE A 964 10.38 34.40 -1.91
CA ILE A 964 11.06 34.76 -0.66
C ILE A 964 12.44 35.33 -0.96
N GLY A 965 13.14 34.84 -1.98
CA GLY A 965 14.47 35.34 -2.32
C GLY A 965 14.49 36.84 -2.64
N PHE A 966 13.52 37.32 -3.42
CA PHE A 966 13.48 38.72 -3.89
C PHE A 966 12.54 39.62 -3.07
N PHE A 967 11.46 39.08 -2.53
CA PHE A 967 10.38 39.87 -1.92
C PHE A 967 10.17 39.56 -0.44
N ASN A 968 11.17 39.00 0.26
CA ASN A 968 11.04 38.73 1.70
C ASN A 968 10.64 40.02 2.46
N GLY A 969 9.57 39.95 3.26
CA GLY A 969 9.03 41.11 3.98
C GLY A 969 8.10 42.01 3.17
N TRP A 970 8.07 41.89 1.83
CA TRP A 970 7.14 42.57 0.93
C TRP A 970 5.97 41.68 0.49
N LEU A 971 6.10 40.36 0.69
CA LEU A 971 5.03 39.41 0.45
C LEU A 971 3.86 39.64 1.40
N ASP A 972 2.64 39.48 0.88
CA ASP A 972 1.41 39.63 1.64
C ASP A 972 1.36 38.65 2.83
N HIS A 973 0.69 39.04 3.92
CA HIS A 973 0.52 38.21 5.12
C HIS A 973 -0.20 36.88 4.84
N TYR A 974 -0.91 36.77 3.71
CA TYR A 974 -1.44 35.49 3.22
C TYR A 974 -0.35 34.44 2.95
N TYR A 975 0.87 34.86 2.63
CA TYR A 975 1.97 33.97 2.28
C TYR A 975 2.74 33.49 3.53
N ILE A 976 2.78 32.17 3.75
CA ILE A 976 3.57 31.57 4.83
C ILE A 976 4.96 31.20 4.32
N ASN A 977 5.99 31.55 5.09
CA ASN A 977 7.38 31.18 4.79
C ASN A 977 7.55 29.66 4.66
N SER A 978 8.11 29.17 3.55
CA SER A 978 8.28 27.73 3.31
C SER A 978 9.14 27.00 4.34
N PHE A 979 10.06 27.68 5.02
CA PHE A 979 10.80 27.06 6.13
C PHE A 979 9.88 26.66 7.30
N ARG A 980 8.82 27.44 7.57
CA ARG A 980 7.81 27.09 8.59
C ARG A 980 6.97 25.89 8.14
N VAL A 981 6.60 25.86 6.85
CA VAL A 981 5.87 24.73 6.26
C VAL A 981 6.72 23.46 6.31
N TYR A 982 8.00 23.55 5.93
CA TYR A 982 8.96 22.46 6.00
C TYR A 982 9.12 21.92 7.43
N PHE A 983 9.29 22.81 8.41
CA PHE A 983 9.39 22.41 9.82
C PHE A 983 8.12 21.73 10.32
N ALA A 984 6.94 22.25 9.95
CA ALA A 984 5.65 21.64 10.30
C ALA A 984 5.51 20.23 9.69
N ILE A 985 5.93 20.04 8.43
CA ILE A 985 5.92 18.73 7.76
C ILE A 985 6.83 17.74 8.50
N ILE A 986 8.06 18.13 8.86
CA ILE A 986 8.96 17.25 9.63
C ILE A 986 8.36 16.91 10.99
N LEU A 987 7.83 17.89 11.70
CA LEU A 987 7.28 17.67 13.03
C LEU A 987 6.08 16.74 13.00
N VAL A 988 5.21 16.84 12.00
CA VAL A 988 4.01 16.00 11.88
C VAL A 988 4.32 14.61 11.32
N PHE A 989 4.99 14.51 10.17
CA PHE A 989 5.20 13.24 9.49
C PHE A 989 6.40 12.46 10.03
N THR A 990 7.50 13.15 10.36
CA THR A 990 8.73 12.48 10.83
C THR A 990 8.74 12.31 12.33
N VAL A 991 8.46 13.35 13.13
CA VAL A 991 8.54 13.23 14.60
C VAL A 991 7.28 12.58 15.15
N LEU A 992 6.13 13.26 15.02
CA LEU A 992 4.87 12.79 15.58
C LEU A 992 4.41 11.47 14.95
N GLY A 993 4.55 11.30 13.63
CA GLY A 993 4.19 10.06 12.93
C GLY A 993 4.96 8.84 13.43
N ASN A 994 6.27 8.93 13.60
CA ASN A 994 7.09 7.80 14.08
C ASN A 994 6.86 7.50 15.58
N ILE A 995 6.60 8.52 16.40
CA ILE A 995 6.20 8.32 17.80
C ILE A 995 4.84 7.62 17.85
N SER A 996 3.88 8.13 17.08
CA SER A 996 2.53 7.60 16.98
C SER A 996 2.52 6.13 16.56
N LEU A 997 3.25 5.77 15.50
CA LEU A 997 3.35 4.40 15.01
C LEU A 997 3.94 3.46 16.07
N ALA A 998 5.02 3.87 16.76
CA ALA A 998 5.64 3.07 17.81
C ALA A 998 4.70 2.85 19.01
N VAL A 999 3.99 3.90 19.42
CA VAL A 999 2.98 3.82 20.50
C VAL A 999 1.83 2.92 20.07
N LEU A 1000 1.30 3.05 18.85
CA LEU A 1000 0.21 2.23 18.36
C LEU A 1000 0.60 0.75 18.36
N ARG A 1001 1.75 0.40 17.76
CA ARG A 1001 2.26 -0.99 17.72
C ARG A 1001 2.44 -1.59 19.12
N TYR A 1002 2.89 -0.79 20.08
CA TYR A 1002 2.94 -1.20 21.48
C TYR A 1002 1.55 -1.46 22.07
N ARG A 1003 0.61 -0.54 21.85
CA ARG A 1003 -0.75 -0.63 22.41
C ARG A 1003 -1.58 -1.79 21.86
N ILE A 1004 -1.28 -2.25 20.65
CA ILE A 1004 -1.92 -3.42 20.03
C ILE A 1004 -1.15 -4.73 20.29
N GLY A 1005 -0.01 -4.67 20.97
CA GLY A 1005 0.80 -5.85 21.31
C GLY A 1005 1.70 -6.38 20.18
N GLU A 1006 1.92 -5.61 19.11
CA GLU A 1006 2.77 -5.99 17.97
C GLU A 1006 4.27 -5.70 18.21
N GLY A 1007 4.65 -4.97 19.26
CA GLY A 1007 6.05 -4.68 19.55
C GLY A 1007 6.27 -3.88 20.83
N THR A 1008 7.53 -3.55 21.13
CA THR A 1008 7.90 -2.68 22.27
C THR A 1008 8.03 -1.22 21.82
N ILE A 1009 7.81 -0.27 22.71
CA ILE A 1009 7.94 1.17 22.37
C ILE A 1009 9.37 1.51 21.90
N LEU A 1010 10.39 1.11 22.67
CA LEU A 1010 11.79 1.41 22.34
C LEU A 1010 12.24 0.69 21.07
N GLY A 1011 11.85 -0.58 20.91
CA GLY A 1011 12.14 -1.34 19.70
C GLY A 1011 11.49 -0.72 18.46
N GLY A 1012 10.21 -0.34 18.56
CA GLY A 1012 9.47 0.33 17.49
C GLY A 1012 10.05 1.71 17.15
N LEU A 1013 10.43 2.52 18.14
CA LEU A 1013 11.08 3.81 17.90
C LEU A 1013 12.42 3.64 17.19
N PHE A 1014 13.24 2.67 17.61
CA PHE A 1014 14.52 2.41 16.95
C PHE A 1014 14.34 1.91 15.50
N GLU A 1015 13.39 1.01 15.27
CA GLU A 1015 13.04 0.55 13.93
C GLU A 1015 12.58 1.71 13.03
N ASN A 1016 11.70 2.55 13.55
CA ASN A 1016 11.20 3.74 12.86
C ASN A 1016 12.36 4.70 12.50
N LEU A 1017 13.21 5.04 13.48
CA LEU A 1017 14.37 5.92 13.28
C LEU A 1017 15.34 5.41 12.22
N LYS A 1018 15.57 4.08 12.17
CA LYS A 1018 16.45 3.43 11.20
C LYS A 1018 16.00 3.70 9.75
N TRP A 1019 14.70 3.78 9.49
CA TRP A 1019 14.17 3.91 8.13
C TRP A 1019 13.88 5.35 7.68
N ILE A 1020 13.99 6.34 8.57
CA ILE A 1020 13.82 7.77 8.23
C ILE A 1020 14.71 8.22 7.07
N PRO A 1021 16.03 7.90 7.02
CA PRO A 1021 16.88 8.37 5.92
C PRO A 1021 16.41 7.88 4.55
N LEU A 1022 16.04 6.60 4.44
CA LEU A 1022 15.55 6.00 3.20
C LEU A 1022 14.25 6.68 2.74
N LEU A 1023 13.28 6.82 3.65
CA LEU A 1023 11.99 7.44 3.33
C LEU A 1023 12.12 8.93 2.99
N THR A 1024 13.05 9.65 3.63
CA THR A 1024 13.30 11.07 3.36
C THR A 1024 13.85 11.28 1.95
N ILE A 1025 14.84 10.48 1.54
CA ILE A 1025 15.40 10.53 0.18
C ILE A 1025 14.34 10.12 -0.84
N PHE A 1026 13.60 9.04 -0.56
CA PHE A 1026 12.58 8.52 -1.46
C PHE A 1026 11.44 9.53 -1.65
N LEU A 1027 10.70 9.87 -0.60
CA LEU A 1027 9.55 10.78 -0.68
C LEU A 1027 9.95 12.21 -1.07
N GLY A 1028 11.18 12.62 -0.76
CA GLY A 1028 11.72 13.90 -1.21
C GLY A 1028 12.09 13.94 -2.69
N GLY A 1029 12.37 12.79 -3.32
CA GLY A 1029 12.83 12.68 -4.71
C GLY A 1029 11.76 12.20 -5.71
N ILE A 1030 10.53 11.89 -5.27
CA ILE A 1030 9.47 11.38 -6.17
C ILE A 1030 8.67 12.48 -6.88
N SER A 1031 8.76 13.74 -6.46
CA SER A 1031 7.80 14.77 -6.89
C SER A 1031 7.87 15.11 -8.38
N LEU A 1032 9.06 15.09 -9.01
CA LEU A 1032 9.19 15.24 -10.48
C LEU A 1032 8.45 14.12 -11.24
N HIS A 1033 8.58 12.88 -10.76
CA HIS A 1033 7.98 11.69 -11.38
C HIS A 1033 6.45 11.68 -11.25
N VAL A 1034 5.94 11.99 -10.06
CA VAL A 1034 4.50 12.15 -9.81
C VAL A 1034 3.92 13.29 -10.67
N SER A 1035 4.64 14.41 -10.77
CA SER A 1035 4.24 15.55 -11.61
C SER A 1035 4.13 15.15 -13.09
N GLN A 1036 5.12 14.40 -13.61
CA GLN A 1036 5.09 13.88 -14.98
C GLN A 1036 3.84 13.03 -15.22
N ALA A 1037 3.52 12.09 -14.32
CA ALA A 1037 2.35 11.22 -14.47
C ALA A 1037 1.03 12.02 -14.51
N LEU A 1038 0.87 13.00 -13.62
CA LEU A 1038 -0.31 13.88 -13.58
C LEU A 1038 -0.47 14.70 -14.87
N VAL A 1039 0.62 15.33 -15.33
CA VAL A 1039 0.62 16.18 -16.54
C VAL A 1039 0.37 15.34 -17.79
N CYS A 1040 0.97 14.16 -17.91
CA CYS A 1040 0.74 13.27 -19.05
C CYS A 1040 -0.72 12.86 -19.18
N HIS A 1041 -1.42 12.57 -18.07
CA HIS A 1041 -2.86 12.32 -18.13
C HIS A 1041 -3.64 13.53 -18.65
N PHE A 1042 -3.42 14.72 -18.05
CA PHE A 1042 -4.15 15.93 -18.45
C PHE A 1042 -3.95 16.31 -19.93
N LEU A 1043 -2.73 16.12 -20.44
CA LEU A 1043 -2.37 16.39 -21.83
C LEU A 1043 -2.65 15.22 -22.79
N SER A 1044 -3.25 14.12 -22.32
CA SER A 1044 -3.51 12.91 -23.12
C SER A 1044 -2.24 12.33 -23.77
N ILE A 1045 -1.09 12.47 -23.12
CA ILE A 1045 0.17 11.88 -23.57
C ILE A 1045 0.18 10.41 -23.11
N PRO A 1046 0.34 9.44 -24.02
CA PRO A 1046 0.38 8.03 -23.65
C PRO A 1046 1.62 7.74 -22.80
N LEU A 1047 1.40 7.22 -21.58
CA LEU A 1047 2.46 6.68 -20.75
C LEU A 1047 2.39 5.15 -20.83
N GLU A 1048 3.50 4.53 -21.22
CA GLU A 1048 3.64 3.07 -21.18
C GLU A 1048 4.48 2.68 -19.97
N TRP A 1049 3.96 1.77 -19.16
CA TRP A 1049 4.70 1.19 -18.04
C TRP A 1049 5.11 -0.23 -18.38
N GLY A 1050 6.36 -0.59 -18.05
CA GLY A 1050 6.78 -1.99 -18.06
C GLY A 1050 6.07 -2.83 -16.99
N SER A 1051 6.11 -4.15 -17.16
CA SER A 1051 5.78 -5.09 -16.08
C SER A 1051 6.81 -4.95 -14.95
N THR A 1052 6.36 -4.95 -13.71
CA THR A 1052 7.24 -4.96 -12.53
C THR A 1052 8.13 -6.19 -12.58
N SER A 1053 9.44 -6.02 -12.38
CA SER A 1053 10.36 -7.17 -12.37
C SER A 1053 10.12 -7.98 -11.09
N LYS A 1054 9.70 -9.24 -11.24
CA LYS A 1054 9.48 -10.17 -10.12
C LYS A 1054 10.75 -10.95 -9.74
N GLU A 1055 11.82 -10.78 -10.51
CA GLU A 1055 13.10 -11.44 -10.34
C GLU A 1055 14.22 -10.41 -10.34
N SER A 1056 15.27 -10.67 -9.57
CA SER A 1056 16.46 -9.82 -9.52
C SER A 1056 17.50 -10.28 -10.53
N GLU A 1057 17.79 -9.43 -11.50
CA GLU A 1057 18.96 -9.62 -12.37
C GLU A 1057 20.22 -9.11 -11.65
N HIS A 1058 21.26 -9.94 -11.62
CA HIS A 1058 22.59 -9.48 -11.20
C HIS A 1058 23.24 -8.69 -12.35
N VAL A 1059 23.44 -7.40 -12.14
CA VAL A 1059 24.02 -6.48 -13.12
C VAL A 1059 25.30 -5.86 -12.54
N SER A 1060 26.36 -5.75 -13.33
CA SER A 1060 27.61 -5.12 -12.89
C SER A 1060 27.45 -3.61 -12.66
N PHE A 1061 28.28 -3.04 -11.79
CA PHE A 1061 28.21 -1.63 -11.38
C PHE A 1061 28.16 -0.65 -12.57
N PHE A 1062 29.02 -0.83 -13.58
CA PHE A 1062 29.09 0.06 -14.74
C PHE A 1062 27.86 0.00 -15.65
N VAL A 1063 27.23 -1.16 -15.75
CA VAL A 1063 25.98 -1.32 -16.51
C VAL A 1063 24.83 -0.69 -15.73
N ALA A 1064 24.80 -0.88 -14.41
CA ALA A 1064 23.80 -0.27 -13.53
C ALA A 1064 23.86 1.26 -13.56
N ILE A 1065 25.03 1.89 -13.44
CA ILE A 1065 25.16 3.36 -13.48
C ILE A 1065 24.80 3.94 -14.86
N SER A 1066 25.17 3.26 -15.94
CA SER A 1066 24.77 3.67 -17.31
C SER A 1066 23.25 3.64 -17.48
N LYS A 1067 22.59 2.59 -16.94
CA LYS A 1067 21.12 2.47 -16.95
C LYS A 1067 20.46 3.58 -16.13
N VAL A 1068 21.01 3.92 -14.96
CA VAL A 1068 20.57 5.05 -14.12
C VAL A 1068 20.64 6.37 -14.87
N LEU A 1069 21.81 6.71 -15.42
CA LEU A 1069 22.03 8.00 -16.09
C LEU A 1069 21.11 8.18 -17.30
N ARG A 1070 20.86 7.12 -18.08
CA ARG A 1070 19.93 7.18 -19.21
C ARG A 1070 18.48 7.39 -18.78
N ARG A 1071 18.04 6.69 -17.73
CA ARG A 1071 16.64 6.73 -17.27
C ARG A 1071 16.31 8.02 -16.50
N PHE A 1072 17.26 8.55 -15.72
CA PHE A 1072 17.08 9.75 -14.89
C PHE A 1072 17.71 11.01 -15.50
N LYS A 1073 18.02 11.01 -16.80
CA LYS A 1073 18.68 12.13 -17.48
C LYS A 1073 17.99 13.48 -17.22
N TRP A 1074 16.66 13.50 -17.21
CA TRP A 1074 15.88 14.72 -16.97
C TRP A 1074 15.94 15.18 -15.51
N SER A 1075 15.87 14.24 -14.56
CA SER A 1075 16.03 14.53 -13.13
C SER A 1075 17.43 15.09 -12.83
N PHE A 1076 18.49 14.49 -13.40
CA PHE A 1076 19.85 15.01 -13.26
C PHE A 1076 20.02 16.38 -13.92
N MET A 1077 19.48 16.57 -15.12
CA MET A 1077 19.51 17.86 -15.80
C MET A 1077 18.83 18.96 -14.97
N PHE A 1078 17.69 18.66 -14.36
CA PHE A 1078 17.03 19.58 -13.41
C PHE A 1078 17.92 19.87 -12.20
N CYS A 1079 18.50 18.84 -11.55
CA CYS A 1079 19.36 19.04 -10.39
C CYS A 1079 20.59 19.91 -10.71
N PHE A 1080 21.29 19.63 -11.81
CA PHE A 1080 22.44 20.44 -12.23
C PHE A 1080 22.03 21.86 -12.63
N GLY A 1081 20.92 22.00 -13.36
CA GLY A 1081 20.38 23.29 -13.76
C GLY A 1081 20.01 24.16 -12.55
N MET A 1082 19.25 23.62 -11.59
CA MET A 1082 18.88 24.37 -10.39
C MET A 1082 20.06 24.62 -9.46
N THR A 1083 21.03 23.70 -9.37
CA THR A 1083 22.27 23.97 -8.62
C THR A 1083 23.03 25.15 -9.23
N ALA A 1084 23.15 25.20 -10.56
CA ALA A 1084 23.78 26.33 -11.25
C ALA A 1084 23.03 27.65 -11.01
N VAL A 1085 21.69 27.62 -11.06
CA VAL A 1085 20.86 28.79 -10.72
C VAL A 1085 21.10 29.25 -9.28
N MET A 1086 21.08 28.33 -8.31
CA MET A 1086 21.30 28.68 -6.90
C MET A 1086 22.68 29.27 -6.64
N ILE A 1087 23.73 28.72 -7.27
CA ILE A 1087 25.10 29.25 -7.16
C ILE A 1087 25.20 30.64 -7.81
N THR A 1088 24.61 30.80 -9.00
CA THR A 1088 24.60 32.09 -9.73
C THR A 1088 23.89 33.16 -8.92
N MET A 1089 22.70 32.84 -8.38
CA MET A 1089 21.91 33.72 -7.52
C MET A 1089 22.63 34.03 -6.19
N ALA A 1090 23.47 33.14 -5.67
CA ALA A 1090 24.19 33.41 -4.43
C ALA A 1090 25.42 34.31 -4.64
N PHE A 1091 26.15 34.16 -5.76
CA PHE A 1091 27.49 34.75 -5.91
C PHE A 1091 27.70 35.63 -7.14
N ALA A 1092 27.04 35.35 -8.27
CA ALA A 1092 27.36 35.97 -9.56
C ALA A 1092 26.58 37.27 -9.85
N LEU A 1093 25.42 37.46 -9.22
CA LEU A 1093 24.58 38.64 -9.44
C LEU A 1093 24.99 39.84 -8.56
N GLN A 1094 24.50 41.03 -8.93
CA GLN A 1094 24.57 42.23 -8.09
C GLN A 1094 23.87 42.00 -6.75
N GLU A 1095 24.32 42.70 -5.71
CA GLU A 1095 23.96 42.42 -4.31
C GLU A 1095 22.45 42.36 -4.06
N ASP A 1096 21.68 43.25 -4.70
CA ASP A 1096 20.21 43.32 -4.57
C ASP A 1096 19.48 42.11 -5.16
N TRP A 1097 20.10 41.40 -6.10
CA TRP A 1097 19.52 40.22 -6.75
C TRP A 1097 20.05 38.91 -6.16
N ARG A 1098 20.79 38.98 -5.04
CA ARG A 1098 21.38 37.79 -4.42
C ARG A 1098 20.42 37.09 -3.47
N ILE A 1099 20.21 35.79 -3.68
CA ILE A 1099 19.42 34.95 -2.78
C ILE A 1099 20.36 34.15 -1.87
N LYS A 1100 20.61 34.67 -0.67
CA LYS A 1100 21.46 34.03 0.36
C LYS A 1100 20.70 33.59 1.62
N THR A 1101 19.43 33.93 1.73
CA THR A 1101 18.64 33.67 2.94
C THR A 1101 18.39 32.17 3.10
N LEU A 1102 18.69 31.63 4.28
CA LEU A 1102 18.50 30.20 4.58
C LEU A 1102 17.06 29.75 4.36
N ILE A 1103 16.10 30.62 4.68
CA ILE A 1103 14.66 30.37 4.56
C ILE A 1103 14.26 30.05 3.11
N ALA A 1104 14.91 30.68 2.12
CA ALA A 1104 14.67 30.41 0.70
C ALA A 1104 15.54 29.24 0.20
N VAL A 1105 16.82 29.22 0.56
CA VAL A 1105 17.82 28.26 0.03
C VAL A 1105 17.57 26.84 0.53
N TRP A 1106 17.22 26.65 1.81
CA TRP A 1106 17.14 25.33 2.43
C TRP A 1106 16.08 24.41 1.78
N PRO A 1107 14.79 24.81 1.66
CA PRO A 1107 13.80 23.95 1.02
C PRO A 1107 14.18 23.55 -0.40
N MET A 1108 14.66 24.50 -1.22
CA MET A 1108 15.07 24.21 -2.59
C MET A 1108 16.28 23.27 -2.65
N GLY A 1109 17.27 23.48 -1.77
CA GLY A 1109 18.43 22.61 -1.63
C GLY A 1109 18.03 21.17 -1.29
N THR A 1110 17.07 20.98 -0.37
CA THR A 1110 16.58 19.64 -0.01
C THR A 1110 15.91 18.93 -1.19
N VAL A 1111 15.14 19.66 -2.02
CA VAL A 1111 14.53 19.10 -3.25
C VAL A 1111 15.62 18.63 -4.22
N VAL A 1112 16.62 19.47 -4.50
CA VAL A 1112 17.72 19.13 -5.43
C VAL A 1112 18.51 17.91 -4.94
N VAL A 1113 18.87 17.90 -3.65
CA VAL A 1113 19.63 16.80 -3.05
C VAL A 1113 18.84 15.50 -3.07
N SER A 1114 17.56 15.50 -2.67
CA SER A 1114 16.75 14.28 -2.65
C SER A 1114 16.54 13.69 -4.05
N HIS A 1115 16.28 14.52 -5.07
CA HIS A 1115 16.15 14.05 -6.45
C HIS A 1115 17.48 13.52 -7.03
N PHE A 1116 18.61 14.08 -6.62
CA PHE A 1116 19.93 13.60 -7.03
C PHE A 1116 20.28 12.27 -6.36
N LEU A 1117 20.01 12.14 -5.05
CA LEU A 1117 20.36 10.94 -4.27
C LEU A 1117 19.43 9.76 -4.56
N LEU A 1118 18.16 9.98 -4.87
CA LEU A 1118 17.17 8.91 -5.08
C LEU A 1118 17.65 7.80 -6.03
N PRO A 1119 18.09 8.08 -7.27
CA PRO A 1119 18.48 7.02 -8.20
C PRO A 1119 19.86 6.41 -7.91
N ILE A 1120 20.66 7.01 -7.03
CA ILE A 1120 22.03 6.59 -6.71
C ILE A 1120 22.04 5.79 -5.40
N VAL A 1121 21.66 6.44 -4.30
CA VAL A 1121 21.77 5.90 -2.93
C VAL A 1121 20.75 4.80 -2.68
N LEU A 1122 19.56 4.89 -3.27
CA LEU A 1122 18.52 3.88 -3.05
C LEU A 1122 18.66 2.67 -3.97
N ASN A 1123 19.52 2.72 -4.98
CA ASN A 1123 19.72 1.60 -5.90
C ASN A 1123 20.59 0.52 -5.24
N PRO A 1124 20.04 -0.66 -4.91
CA PRO A 1124 20.79 -1.70 -4.21
C PRO A 1124 22.00 -2.21 -5.02
N GLN A 1125 21.91 -2.25 -6.35
CA GLN A 1125 22.99 -2.72 -7.22
C GLN A 1125 24.20 -1.78 -7.22
N LEU A 1126 24.00 -0.48 -6.99
CA LEU A 1126 25.11 0.48 -6.90
C LEU A 1126 25.78 0.44 -5.53
N MET A 1127 24.99 0.27 -4.47
CA MET A 1127 25.48 0.31 -3.08
C MET A 1127 26.21 -0.96 -2.65
N THR A 1128 26.06 -2.07 -3.38
CA THR A 1128 26.84 -3.29 -3.14
C THR A 1128 28.27 -3.22 -3.70
N PHE A 1129 28.59 -2.22 -4.53
CA PHE A 1129 29.91 -2.05 -5.17
C PHE A 1129 30.44 -3.35 -5.79
N THR A 1130 29.57 -4.11 -6.45
CA THR A 1130 29.91 -5.35 -7.16
C THR A 1130 30.35 -5.02 -8.58
N TRP A 1131 31.64 -5.22 -8.85
CA TRP A 1131 32.33 -4.82 -10.09
C TRP A 1131 32.24 -5.88 -11.18
#